data_AF-A0A2G9PEI8-F1
#
_entry.id   AF-A0A2G9PEI8-F1
#
_cell.length_a   1.000
_cell.length_b   1.000
_cell.length_c   1.000
_cell.angle_alpha   90.00
_cell.angle_beta   90.00
_cell.angle_gamma   90.00
#
_symmetry.space_group_name_H-M   'P 1'
#
loop_
_entity.id
_entity.type
_entity.pdbx_description
1 polymer ?
#
loop_
_entity_poly.entity_id
_entity_poly.type
_entity_poly.pdbx_seq_one_letter_code
_entity_poly.pdbx_strand_id
1 'polypeptide(L)'
;MSEESKARFDFKKQVEALKKYRGRGTELISVYITPGYQISDIVAKLRDEYGQASNIKSKSTQKNVQAALERIMAFLKNFRTPPANGMAVFAGNVSQVEGKTDYELFSIEPPMPLAVQFYRCESVFVTEPLEELIDVGGQYGLVVMDGKEATVAVLKGKQIRVVKRMESTAHQKVHKGGQCIHENELVCFSDGSVLPIRNAVEGRSLAALDFKSLKTADAACDKVTVRQSQKALLLKTRNPVSTLKVTPEHVFFTVTENGFEEKRAEDLKEGDFLLLASKLPSPAERVLTEAVAPEGTAVLSQEGRIKLVEKRKSLGELQREAAAAAGLDQASVSELERGDANFGQARLERLLGHYGFDANAFVRAYAEKWKLVCFPAEVTPELAQITGYFLGDGCFDVNRLRFYEGDLEVAKHYEAMIGAVFGASTRIKKRASGWGECFETTAYNKWLVELFAKAFPELADKQVPEKVMRSPNDVVAGFLRGLFDAEGSASSGRISLAMANEGAVKTARLLLLRFGIIASCAPKKSGKKQQYYLEVSDSASLARFASNIGFSGSRKQGGLLKIISAKCSVNRCDQAPVNGLLVKRLAREVGLKNADFKGLPSFLNGARALSRRLFAERVLPVFKKRAVLLREEGSDLAGKAEAIADVIERIACAQVIPAKLAKKEPCSVEGAFYDLSVPETRNFIANGVVVHNSANRYDRLHVEGVEFYYKRIGAAMDAFVGLKNFLGVIVGGPGPAKHDFVKMAPFNYQLKILGVVDTGYTDEFGIREVLEKSSEIISDQEAVKEKKLLDEFMKRVSTGGLSLYGLAEIQSALERGQIERLLVTEGMELWQIKQKCGNCGKERVKLQEKPGSPEPCECGGKWQVVDEHDLVNAIVDRAEEKAVPIEMISRDTPEGSQFYATFKGLGALLRYK
;
A
#
# COMPACT_ATOMS: atom_id res chain seq x y z
N MET A 1 -38.12 -35.48 18.96
CA MET A 1 -36.86 -36.14 18.53
C MET A 1 -36.72 -35.98 17.03
N SER A 2 -35.55 -35.60 16.50
CA SER A 2 -35.29 -35.66 15.05
C SER A 2 -35.09 -37.11 14.61
N GLU A 3 -35.46 -37.48 13.38
CA GLU A 3 -35.24 -38.83 12.82
C GLU A 3 -33.77 -39.30 12.96
N GLU A 4 -32.81 -38.38 12.82
CA GLU A 4 -31.38 -38.65 13.00
C GLU A 4 -31.00 -39.13 14.41
N SER A 5 -31.71 -38.67 15.44
CA SER A 5 -31.41 -39.03 16.83
C SER A 5 -31.83 -40.46 17.14
N LYS A 6 -32.95 -40.91 16.57
CA LYS A 6 -33.47 -42.27 16.71
C LYS A 6 -32.61 -43.30 15.97
N ALA A 7 -32.23 -42.98 14.72
CA ALA A 7 -31.34 -43.83 13.92
C ALA A 7 -29.96 -44.03 14.57
N ARG A 8 -29.41 -43.03 15.27
CA ARG A 8 -28.15 -43.13 16.01
C ARG A 8 -28.23 -43.98 17.27
N PHE A 9 -29.35 -43.92 17.99
CA PHE A 9 -29.61 -44.77 19.14
C PHE A 9 -29.73 -46.25 18.73
N ASP A 10 -30.52 -46.52 17.68
CA ASP A 10 -30.65 -47.87 17.12
C ASP A 10 -29.30 -48.40 16.62
N PHE A 11 -28.47 -47.54 16.01
CA PHE A 11 -27.10 -47.87 15.59
C PHE A 11 -26.17 -48.20 16.77
N LYS A 12 -26.14 -47.39 17.84
CA LYS A 12 -25.33 -47.66 19.04
C LYS A 12 -25.73 -48.99 19.69
N LYS A 13 -27.02 -49.25 19.82
CA LYS A 13 -27.57 -50.50 20.38
C LYS A 13 -27.20 -51.73 19.54
N GLN A 14 -27.19 -51.60 18.22
CA GLN A 14 -26.75 -52.67 17.31
C GLN A 14 -25.25 -52.97 17.45
N VAL A 15 -24.41 -51.94 17.58
CA VAL A 15 -22.96 -52.11 17.78
C VAL A 15 -22.67 -52.76 19.14
N GLU A 16 -23.33 -52.35 20.22
CA GLU A 16 -23.18 -52.97 21.54
C GLU A 16 -23.69 -54.42 21.59
N ALA A 17 -24.75 -54.75 20.84
CA ALA A 17 -25.22 -56.13 20.72
C ALA A 17 -24.18 -57.04 20.05
N LEU A 18 -23.48 -56.54 19.01
CA LEU A 18 -22.44 -57.30 18.31
C LEU A 18 -21.25 -57.65 19.22
N LYS A 19 -20.90 -56.78 20.18
CA LYS A 19 -19.79 -57.01 21.14
C LYS A 19 -20.02 -58.22 22.04
N LYS A 20 -21.27 -58.62 22.28
CA LYS A 20 -21.62 -59.73 23.17
C LYS A 20 -21.26 -61.10 22.58
N TYR A 21 -21.08 -61.18 21.27
CA TYR A 21 -20.79 -62.43 20.58
C TYR A 21 -19.30 -62.76 20.58
N ARG A 22 -18.96 -63.98 21.00
CA ARG A 22 -17.60 -64.54 20.95
C ARG A 22 -17.62 -65.91 20.28
N GLY A 23 -16.76 -66.12 19.30
CA GLY A 23 -16.51 -67.42 18.68
C GLY A 23 -15.51 -68.25 19.49
N ARG A 24 -15.56 -69.58 19.34
CA ARG A 24 -14.60 -70.51 19.97
C ARG A 24 -13.20 -70.46 19.33
N GLY A 25 -13.09 -69.97 18.09
CA GLY A 25 -11.85 -69.76 17.34
C GLY A 25 -12.00 -68.57 16.39
N THR A 26 -11.09 -68.41 15.43
CA THR A 26 -11.19 -67.38 14.37
C THR A 26 -12.27 -67.76 13.35
N GLU A 27 -13.53 -67.60 13.74
CA GLU A 27 -14.72 -68.08 13.02
C GLU A 27 -15.78 -67.00 12.81
N LEU A 28 -15.57 -65.79 13.34
CA LEU A 28 -16.44 -64.63 13.16
C LEU A 28 -15.84 -63.68 12.13
N ILE A 29 -16.62 -63.36 11.11
CA ILE A 29 -16.20 -62.56 9.96
C ILE A 29 -16.80 -61.17 10.06
N SER A 30 -15.97 -60.15 9.85
CA SER A 30 -16.36 -58.73 9.77
C SER A 30 -15.95 -58.16 8.41
N VAL A 31 -16.90 -57.60 7.65
CA VAL A 31 -16.69 -57.00 6.33
C VAL A 31 -17.20 -55.56 6.33
N TYR A 32 -16.32 -54.61 6.01
CA TYR A 32 -16.65 -53.19 5.90
C TYR A 32 -16.60 -52.74 4.44
N ILE A 33 -17.64 -52.04 3.99
CA ILE A 33 -17.83 -51.60 2.60
C ILE A 33 -18.03 -50.08 2.59
N THR A 34 -17.13 -49.35 1.92
CA THR A 34 -17.23 -47.90 1.75
C THR A 34 -18.23 -47.51 0.66
N PRO A 35 -18.85 -46.31 0.73
CA PRO A 35 -19.77 -45.86 -0.31
C PRO A 35 -19.06 -45.68 -1.67
N GLY A 36 -19.78 -46.00 -2.76
CA GLY A 36 -19.29 -45.86 -4.13
C GLY A 36 -18.45 -47.03 -4.68
N TYR A 37 -18.10 -48.03 -3.86
CA TYR A 37 -17.37 -49.22 -4.32
C TYR A 37 -18.33 -50.25 -4.96
N GLN A 38 -17.87 -50.97 -5.99
CA GLN A 38 -18.72 -51.98 -6.63
C GLN A 38 -18.81 -53.26 -5.79
N ILE A 39 -20.02 -53.74 -5.55
CA ILE A 39 -20.27 -54.95 -4.74
C ILE A 39 -19.71 -56.20 -5.43
N SER A 40 -19.68 -56.23 -6.77
CA SER A 40 -19.07 -57.31 -7.55
C SER A 40 -17.61 -57.56 -7.17
N ASP A 41 -16.84 -56.50 -6.94
CA ASP A 41 -15.41 -56.59 -6.64
C ASP A 41 -15.19 -57.11 -5.21
N ILE A 42 -16.10 -56.80 -4.29
CA ILE A 42 -16.07 -57.30 -2.91
C ILE A 42 -16.44 -58.78 -2.89
N VAL A 43 -17.46 -59.18 -3.64
CA VAL A 43 -17.86 -60.59 -3.78
C VAL A 43 -16.73 -61.41 -4.42
N ALA A 44 -15.98 -60.85 -5.38
CA ALA A 44 -14.80 -61.48 -5.94
C ALA A 44 -13.71 -61.70 -4.86
N LYS A 45 -13.38 -60.66 -4.08
CA LYS A 45 -12.43 -60.78 -2.96
C LYS A 45 -12.85 -61.82 -1.92
N LEU A 46 -14.12 -61.82 -1.51
CA LEU A 46 -14.63 -62.80 -0.55
C LEU A 46 -14.61 -64.24 -1.10
N ARG A 47 -14.70 -64.42 -2.42
CA ARG A 47 -14.55 -65.72 -3.06
C ARG A 47 -13.11 -66.22 -3.02
N ASP A 48 -12.14 -65.33 -3.17
CA ASP A 48 -10.72 -65.66 -3.02
C ASP A 48 -10.42 -66.07 -1.56
N GLU A 49 -10.96 -65.33 -0.58
CA GLU A 49 -10.88 -65.67 0.85
C GLU A 49 -11.54 -67.02 1.17
N TYR A 50 -12.66 -67.35 0.52
CA TYR A 50 -13.30 -68.67 0.64
C TYR A 50 -12.39 -69.80 0.15
N GLY A 51 -11.68 -69.56 -0.95
CA GLY A 51 -10.66 -70.47 -1.46
C GLY A 51 -9.52 -70.67 -0.46
N GLN A 52 -9.01 -69.59 0.14
CA GLN A 52 -7.94 -69.65 1.14
C GLN A 52 -8.36 -70.33 2.45
N ALA A 53 -9.62 -70.17 2.86
CA ALA A 53 -10.18 -70.81 4.04
C ALA A 53 -10.10 -72.35 3.98
N SER A 54 -9.98 -72.95 2.79
CA SER A 54 -9.75 -74.39 2.61
C SER A 54 -8.42 -74.89 3.21
N ASN A 55 -7.46 -74.00 3.48
CA ASN A 55 -6.17 -74.35 4.08
C ASN A 55 -6.18 -74.35 5.64
N ILE A 56 -7.32 -74.05 6.27
CA ILE A 56 -7.45 -74.05 7.74
C ILE A 56 -7.31 -75.48 8.29
N LYS A 57 -6.35 -75.68 9.22
CA LYS A 57 -6.02 -77.00 9.81
C LYS A 57 -7.17 -77.64 10.59
N SER A 58 -8.00 -76.84 11.25
CA SER A 58 -9.17 -77.30 12.01
C SER A 58 -10.37 -77.50 11.08
N LYS A 59 -10.84 -78.74 10.92
CA LYS A 59 -12.01 -79.06 10.07
C LYS A 59 -13.30 -78.38 10.54
N SER A 60 -13.45 -78.15 11.85
CA SER A 60 -14.61 -77.45 12.42
C SER A 60 -14.59 -75.97 12.03
N THR A 61 -13.45 -75.31 12.25
CA THR A 61 -13.23 -73.89 11.95
C THR A 61 -13.29 -73.61 10.45
N GLN A 62 -12.71 -74.50 9.64
CA GLN A 62 -12.79 -74.44 8.18
C GLN A 62 -14.25 -74.42 7.70
N LYS A 63 -15.08 -75.33 8.19
CA LYS A 63 -16.51 -75.39 7.82
C LYS A 63 -17.28 -74.16 8.28
N ASN A 64 -17.00 -73.67 9.49
CA ASN A 64 -17.69 -72.50 10.06
C ASN A 64 -17.35 -71.21 9.29
N VAL A 65 -16.07 -71.01 8.94
CA VAL A 65 -15.62 -69.85 8.14
C VAL A 65 -16.19 -69.91 6.72
N GLN A 66 -16.15 -71.07 6.07
CA GLN A 66 -16.71 -71.24 4.71
C GLN A 66 -18.22 -70.97 4.68
N ALA A 67 -18.97 -71.49 5.65
CA ALA A 67 -20.41 -71.25 5.76
C ALA A 67 -20.74 -69.77 6.04
N ALA A 68 -19.92 -69.08 6.85
CA ALA A 68 -20.08 -67.64 7.10
C ALA A 68 -19.80 -66.80 5.83
N LEU A 69 -18.73 -67.10 5.08
CA LEU A 69 -18.42 -66.46 3.81
C LEU A 69 -19.51 -66.67 2.76
N GLU A 70 -20.04 -67.88 2.65
CA GLU A 70 -21.16 -68.20 1.75
C GLU A 70 -22.39 -67.35 2.06
N ARG A 71 -22.73 -67.20 3.35
CA ARG A 71 -23.86 -66.36 3.77
C ARG A 71 -23.65 -64.89 3.48
N ILE A 72 -22.45 -64.35 3.71
CA ILE A 72 -22.12 -62.95 3.38
C ILE A 72 -22.21 -62.74 1.87
N MET A 73 -21.62 -63.63 1.07
CA MET A 73 -21.69 -63.55 -0.39
C MET A 73 -23.13 -63.64 -0.91
N ALA A 74 -23.97 -64.51 -0.31
CA ALA A 74 -25.38 -64.62 -0.66
C ALA A 74 -26.16 -63.33 -0.32
N PHE A 75 -25.89 -62.72 0.83
CA PHE A 75 -26.49 -61.46 1.25
C PHE A 75 -26.10 -60.29 0.35
N LEU A 76 -24.81 -60.16 0.03
CA LEU A 76 -24.29 -59.06 -0.80
C LEU A 76 -24.82 -59.10 -2.24
N LYS A 77 -25.18 -60.27 -2.79
CA LYS A 77 -25.80 -60.39 -4.12
C LYS A 77 -27.13 -59.65 -4.25
N ASN A 78 -27.81 -59.35 -3.15
CA ASN A 78 -29.07 -58.60 -3.15
C ASN A 78 -28.87 -57.10 -3.44
N PHE A 79 -27.63 -56.61 -3.43
CA PHE A 79 -27.31 -55.20 -3.62
C PHE A 79 -26.50 -55.01 -4.91
N ARG A 80 -26.90 -54.04 -5.75
CA ARG A 80 -26.12 -53.65 -6.95
C ARG A 80 -25.00 -52.66 -6.61
N THR A 81 -25.28 -51.74 -5.69
CA THR A 81 -24.36 -50.72 -5.17
C THR A 81 -24.54 -50.65 -3.65
N PRO A 82 -23.49 -50.34 -2.88
CA PRO A 82 -23.62 -50.18 -1.43
C PRO A 82 -24.53 -48.99 -1.11
N PRO A 83 -25.17 -48.97 0.08
CA PRO A 83 -25.97 -47.83 0.53
C PRO A 83 -25.15 -46.52 0.59
N ALA A 84 -25.84 -45.38 0.72
CA ALA A 84 -25.24 -44.04 0.57
C ALA A 84 -24.05 -43.77 1.52
N ASN A 85 -24.04 -44.42 2.69
CA ASN A 85 -22.99 -44.29 3.69
C ASN A 85 -22.06 -45.53 3.77
N GLY A 86 -22.21 -46.48 2.86
CA GLY A 86 -21.56 -47.79 2.95
C GLY A 86 -22.36 -48.79 3.81
N MET A 87 -21.75 -49.92 4.16
CA MET A 87 -22.38 -50.96 5.00
C MET A 87 -21.32 -51.82 5.68
N ALA A 88 -21.60 -52.29 6.90
CA ALA A 88 -20.84 -53.32 7.58
C ALA A 88 -21.65 -54.61 7.68
N VAL A 89 -21.05 -55.75 7.35
CA VAL A 89 -21.68 -57.08 7.38
C VAL A 89 -20.86 -58.01 8.26
N PHE A 90 -21.54 -58.69 9.18
CA PHE A 90 -20.95 -59.60 10.15
C PHE A 90 -21.61 -60.97 10.03
N ALA A 91 -20.84 -62.06 10.00
CA ALA A 91 -21.40 -63.40 10.03
C ALA A 91 -20.46 -64.41 10.68
N GLY A 92 -21.02 -65.41 11.34
CA GLY A 92 -20.24 -66.49 11.96
C GLY A 92 -21.09 -67.40 12.83
N ASN A 93 -20.47 -68.47 13.34
CA ASN A 93 -21.11 -69.35 14.31
C ASN A 93 -20.94 -68.77 15.72
N VAL A 94 -22.06 -68.38 16.34
CA VAL A 94 -22.08 -67.73 17.66
C VAL A 94 -22.38 -68.68 18.82
N SER A 95 -22.59 -69.97 18.52
CA SER A 95 -22.88 -71.01 19.52
C SER A 95 -21.68 -71.25 20.45
N GLN A 96 -21.93 -71.22 21.76
CA GLN A 96 -20.95 -71.59 22.79
C GLN A 96 -20.85 -73.10 23.02
N VAL A 97 -21.74 -73.92 22.43
CA VAL A 97 -21.86 -75.37 22.65
C VAL A 97 -21.23 -76.15 21.49
N GLU A 98 -20.39 -77.13 21.83
CA GLU A 98 -19.68 -77.96 20.85
C GLU A 98 -20.63 -78.81 20.01
N GLY A 99 -20.45 -78.79 18.69
CA GLY A 99 -21.30 -79.54 17.76
C GLY A 99 -22.67 -78.92 17.46
N LYS A 100 -23.07 -77.84 18.17
CA LYS A 100 -24.29 -77.08 17.85
C LYS A 100 -23.93 -75.89 16.96
N THR A 101 -24.46 -75.88 15.75
CA THR A 101 -24.28 -74.76 14.80
C THR A 101 -25.37 -73.73 14.99
N ASP A 102 -24.98 -72.49 15.33
CA ASP A 102 -25.89 -71.35 15.41
C ASP A 102 -25.27 -70.19 14.62
N TYR A 103 -25.61 -70.12 13.34
CA TYR A 103 -25.04 -69.13 12.44
C TYR A 103 -25.95 -67.91 12.39
N GLU A 104 -25.39 -66.74 12.72
CA GLU A 104 -26.07 -65.46 12.62
C GLU A 104 -25.40 -64.57 11.58
N LEU A 105 -26.20 -63.72 10.93
CA LEU A 105 -25.74 -62.70 10.00
C LEU A 105 -26.34 -61.36 10.44
N PHE A 106 -25.49 -60.36 10.60
CA PHE A 106 -25.88 -59.00 10.95
C PHE A 106 -25.43 -58.05 9.85
N SER A 107 -26.28 -57.08 9.52
CA SER A 107 -25.95 -55.99 8.61
C SER A 107 -26.24 -54.67 9.28
N ILE A 108 -25.28 -53.76 9.28
CA ILE A 108 -25.42 -52.43 9.85
C ILE A 108 -25.16 -51.40 8.75
N GLU A 109 -26.13 -50.53 8.52
CA GLU A 109 -25.95 -49.32 7.70
C GLU A 109 -25.56 -48.16 8.62
N PRO A 110 -24.38 -47.55 8.43
CA PRO A 110 -23.89 -46.50 9.31
C PRO A 110 -24.57 -45.15 9.00
N PRO A 111 -24.81 -44.31 10.03
CA PRO A 111 -25.43 -42.99 9.86
C PRO A 111 -24.51 -41.98 9.16
N MET A 112 -23.22 -42.29 9.06
CA MET A 112 -22.20 -41.47 8.39
C MET A 112 -21.32 -42.37 7.49
N PRO A 113 -20.78 -41.85 6.37
CA PRO A 113 -19.93 -42.61 5.46
C PRO A 113 -18.74 -43.30 6.12
N LEU A 114 -18.59 -44.62 5.90
CA LEU A 114 -17.40 -45.36 6.32
C LEU A 114 -16.15 -44.88 5.57
N ALA A 115 -15.06 -44.68 6.30
CA ALA A 115 -13.76 -44.27 5.74
C ALA A 115 -12.83 -45.45 5.43
N VAL A 116 -13.09 -46.63 6.00
CA VAL A 116 -12.23 -47.81 5.90
C VAL A 116 -12.98 -49.00 5.29
N GLN A 117 -12.28 -49.76 4.44
CA GLN A 117 -12.78 -50.97 3.79
C GLN A 117 -11.84 -52.13 4.13
N PHE A 118 -12.34 -53.18 4.77
CA PHE A 118 -11.55 -54.39 5.05
C PHE A 118 -12.42 -55.62 5.31
N TYR A 119 -11.78 -56.77 5.26
CA TYR A 119 -12.30 -58.07 5.69
C TYR A 119 -11.38 -58.60 6.80
N ARG A 120 -11.97 -59.12 7.88
CA ARG A 120 -11.19 -59.73 8.98
C ARG A 120 -11.97 -60.89 9.60
N CYS A 121 -11.26 -61.97 9.91
CA CYS A 121 -11.79 -63.14 10.59
C CYS A 121 -11.11 -63.29 11.95
N GLU A 122 -11.88 -63.23 13.03
CA GLU A 122 -11.39 -63.21 14.40
C GLU A 122 -12.28 -64.07 15.31
N SER A 123 -11.90 -64.18 16.58
CA SER A 123 -12.76 -64.77 17.62
C SER A 123 -13.87 -63.85 18.12
N VAL A 124 -13.87 -62.59 17.69
CA VAL A 124 -14.86 -61.55 18.01
C VAL A 124 -15.21 -60.76 16.75
N PHE A 125 -16.40 -60.16 16.69
CA PHE A 125 -16.69 -59.19 15.64
C PHE A 125 -15.87 -57.91 15.85
N VAL A 126 -15.17 -57.48 14.80
CA VAL A 126 -14.33 -56.28 14.83
C VAL A 126 -15.26 -55.08 14.71
N THR A 127 -15.49 -54.36 15.81
CA THR A 127 -16.47 -53.26 15.88
C THR A 127 -15.83 -51.86 15.97
N GLU A 128 -14.51 -51.80 16.16
CA GLU A 128 -13.72 -50.55 16.31
C GLU A 128 -14.09 -49.44 15.29
N PRO A 129 -14.21 -49.71 13.96
CA PRO A 129 -14.55 -48.66 13.00
C PRO A 129 -15.96 -48.08 13.14
N LEU A 130 -16.91 -48.83 13.72
CA LEU A 130 -18.26 -48.34 14.00
C LEU A 130 -18.30 -47.55 15.31
N GLU A 131 -17.45 -47.91 16.27
CA GLU A 131 -17.32 -47.19 17.55
C GLU A 131 -16.81 -45.77 17.34
N GLU A 132 -15.84 -45.59 16.45
CA GLU A 132 -15.32 -44.27 16.08
C GLU A 132 -16.38 -43.33 15.47
N LEU A 133 -17.49 -43.88 14.95
CA LEU A 133 -18.61 -43.09 14.41
C LEU A 133 -19.63 -42.69 15.50
N ILE A 134 -19.53 -43.27 16.69
CA ILE A 134 -20.41 -43.00 17.84
C ILE A 134 -19.91 -41.78 18.62
N ASP A 135 -18.58 -41.55 18.64
CA ASP A 135 -17.99 -40.42 19.35
C ASP A 135 -18.26 -39.07 18.68
N VAL A 136 -19.02 -38.24 19.37
CA VAL A 136 -19.32 -36.86 18.95
C VAL A 136 -18.16 -35.96 19.37
N GLY A 137 -17.06 -36.00 18.61
CA GLY A 137 -16.01 -35.00 18.72
C GLY A 137 -16.51 -33.60 18.31
N GLY A 138 -16.00 -32.55 18.96
CA GLY A 138 -16.28 -31.17 18.58
C GLY A 138 -15.79 -30.83 17.16
N GLN A 139 -16.31 -29.74 16.59
CA GLN A 139 -15.84 -29.25 15.29
C GLN A 139 -14.70 -28.25 15.47
N TYR A 140 -13.64 -28.41 14.67
CA TYR A 140 -12.47 -27.53 14.70
C TYR A 140 -12.21 -26.93 13.31
N GLY A 141 -11.74 -25.69 13.26
CA GLY A 141 -11.23 -25.07 12.05
C GLY A 141 -9.73 -25.34 11.91
N LEU A 142 -9.28 -25.73 10.73
CA LEU A 142 -7.86 -25.91 10.43
C LEU A 142 -7.47 -24.90 9.35
N VAL A 143 -6.45 -24.08 9.62
CA VAL A 143 -5.88 -23.13 8.66
C VAL A 143 -4.41 -23.44 8.49
N VAL A 144 -3.97 -23.85 7.31
CA VAL A 144 -2.55 -24.04 7.02
C VAL A 144 -2.10 -22.97 6.05
N MET A 145 -1.05 -22.23 6.37
CA MET A 145 -0.62 -21.09 5.57
C MET A 145 0.89 -20.92 5.51
N ASP A 146 1.36 -20.43 4.37
CA ASP A 146 2.68 -19.85 4.16
C ASP A 146 2.49 -18.49 3.47
N GLY A 147 3.57 -17.76 3.23
CA GLY A 147 3.53 -16.49 2.54
C GLY A 147 3.09 -16.57 1.06
N LYS A 148 3.03 -17.78 0.48
CA LYS A 148 2.62 -18.02 -0.92
C LYS A 148 1.22 -18.60 -1.07
N GLU A 149 0.76 -19.43 -0.14
CA GLU A 149 -0.52 -20.13 -0.27
C GLU A 149 -1.11 -20.50 1.10
N ALA A 150 -2.43 -20.61 1.15
CA ALA A 150 -3.17 -20.97 2.35
C ALA A 150 -4.35 -21.89 2.02
N THR A 151 -4.59 -22.84 2.92
CA THR A 151 -5.70 -23.79 2.86
C THR A 151 -6.52 -23.69 4.15
N VAL A 152 -7.83 -23.53 4.00
CA VAL A 152 -8.80 -23.46 5.10
C VAL A 152 -9.69 -24.70 5.04
N ALA A 153 -9.81 -25.43 6.15
CA ALA A 153 -10.55 -26.68 6.26
C ALA A 153 -11.33 -26.78 7.59
N VAL A 154 -12.36 -27.62 7.62
CA VAL A 154 -13.12 -27.98 8.83
C VAL A 154 -12.84 -29.43 9.19
N LEU A 155 -12.59 -29.69 10.46
CA LEU A 155 -12.48 -31.00 11.06
C LEU A 155 -13.77 -31.33 11.81
N LYS A 156 -14.35 -32.50 11.53
CA LYS A 156 -15.49 -33.06 12.27
C LYS A 156 -15.17 -34.52 12.60
N GLY A 157 -14.90 -34.82 13.87
CA GLY A 157 -14.33 -36.11 14.26
C GLY A 157 -12.99 -36.33 13.54
N LYS A 158 -12.84 -37.46 12.83
CA LYS A 158 -11.66 -37.74 11.99
C LYS A 158 -11.78 -37.27 10.52
N GLN A 159 -12.92 -36.68 10.12
CA GLN A 159 -13.12 -36.24 8.75
C GLN A 159 -12.69 -34.78 8.54
N ILE A 160 -11.81 -34.57 7.55
CA ILE A 160 -11.35 -33.24 7.11
C ILE A 160 -12.10 -32.85 5.83
N ARG A 161 -12.69 -31.65 5.81
CA ARG A 161 -13.29 -31.06 4.62
C ARG A 161 -12.61 -29.74 4.29
N VAL A 162 -11.94 -29.67 3.15
CA VAL A 162 -11.35 -28.42 2.65
C VAL A 162 -12.45 -27.45 2.21
N VAL A 163 -12.44 -26.25 2.75
CA VAL A 163 -13.39 -25.17 2.45
C VAL A 163 -12.87 -24.33 1.29
N LYS A 164 -11.60 -23.93 1.34
CA LYS A 164 -11.02 -23.02 0.35
C LYS A 164 -9.49 -23.14 0.29
N ARG A 165 -8.94 -23.06 -0.92
CA ARG A 165 -7.51 -22.85 -1.18
C ARG A 165 -7.29 -21.47 -1.79
N MET A 166 -6.18 -20.83 -1.43
CA MET A 166 -5.88 -19.45 -1.82
C MET A 166 -4.40 -19.27 -2.08
N GLU A 167 -4.07 -18.55 -3.14
CA GLU A 167 -2.70 -18.17 -3.47
C GLU A 167 -2.46 -16.67 -3.21
N SER A 168 -1.22 -16.35 -2.86
CA SER A 168 -0.68 -15.02 -2.61
C SER A 168 0.23 -14.58 -3.75
N THR A 169 0.01 -13.37 -4.27
CA THR A 169 0.93 -12.71 -5.19
C THR A 169 1.95 -11.81 -4.46
N ALA A 170 1.81 -11.65 -3.14
CA ALA A 170 2.56 -10.66 -2.36
C ALA A 170 4.03 -11.01 -2.12
N HIS A 171 4.45 -12.27 -2.35
CA HIS A 171 5.81 -12.77 -2.08
C HIS A 171 6.64 -13.05 -3.35
N GLN A 172 6.15 -12.66 -4.52
CA GLN A 172 7.00 -12.70 -5.72
C GLN A 172 8.12 -11.65 -5.57
N LYS A 173 9.38 -12.09 -5.74
CA LYS A 173 10.55 -11.19 -5.75
C LYS A 173 10.41 -10.20 -6.91
N VAL A 174 9.92 -8.99 -6.62
CA VAL A 174 9.99 -7.88 -7.58
C VAL A 174 11.40 -7.31 -7.53
N HIS A 175 12.04 -7.16 -8.70
CA HIS A 175 13.40 -6.65 -8.80
C HIS A 175 13.56 -5.30 -8.09
N LYS A 176 14.51 -5.23 -7.15
CA LYS A 176 14.86 -4.01 -6.43
C LYS A 176 15.52 -2.99 -7.35
N GLY A 177 14.79 -1.92 -7.64
CA GLY A 177 15.30 -0.69 -8.25
C GLY A 177 15.33 -0.69 -9.77
N GLY A 178 15.54 0.50 -10.32
CA GLY A 178 15.42 0.78 -11.75
C GLY A 178 14.50 1.96 -12.05
N GLN A 179 13.84 2.60 -11.07
CA GLN A 179 13.02 3.80 -11.30
C GLN A 179 13.92 5.04 -11.25
N CYS A 180 14.51 5.43 -12.36
CA CYS A 180 15.51 6.50 -12.37
C CYS A 180 15.24 7.49 -13.51
N ILE A 181 15.74 8.71 -13.36
CA ILE A 181 15.62 9.82 -14.30
C ILE A 181 17.02 10.18 -14.80
N HIS A 182 17.13 10.60 -16.05
CA HIS A 182 18.41 10.94 -16.66
C HIS A 182 19.08 12.15 -15.97
N GLU A 183 20.41 12.15 -15.84
CA GLU A 183 21.19 13.14 -15.04
C GLU A 183 21.00 14.62 -15.41
N ASN A 184 20.62 14.88 -16.67
CA ASN A 184 20.39 16.23 -17.21
C ASN A 184 18.95 16.74 -17.00
N GLU A 185 18.03 15.92 -16.49
CA GLU A 185 16.67 16.40 -16.25
C GLU A 185 16.65 17.32 -15.02
N LEU A 186 15.93 18.44 -15.14
CA LEU A 186 15.91 19.48 -14.12
C LEU A 186 14.96 19.09 -13.00
N VAL A 187 15.41 19.19 -11.76
CA VAL A 187 14.60 19.06 -10.55
C VAL A 187 14.43 20.43 -9.89
N CYS A 188 13.26 20.63 -9.30
CA CYS A 188 12.93 21.86 -8.60
C CYS A 188 13.24 21.70 -7.10
N PHE A 189 14.12 22.53 -6.56
CA PHE A 189 14.43 22.55 -5.13
C PHE A 189 13.51 23.53 -4.38
N SER A 190 13.33 23.28 -3.09
CA SER A 190 12.52 24.14 -2.20
C SER A 190 13.11 25.53 -2.03
N ASP A 191 14.43 25.68 -2.18
CA ASP A 191 15.14 26.97 -2.18
C ASP A 191 14.93 27.78 -3.47
N GLY A 192 14.08 27.31 -4.39
CA GLY A 192 13.73 27.96 -5.65
C GLY A 192 14.70 27.67 -6.80
N SER A 193 15.84 27.04 -6.54
CA SER A 193 16.77 26.64 -7.59
C SER A 193 16.19 25.53 -8.47
N VAL A 194 16.58 25.55 -9.74
CA VAL A 194 16.17 24.57 -10.76
C VAL A 194 17.42 24.07 -11.44
N LEU A 195 17.90 22.91 -11.01
CA LEU A 195 19.19 22.37 -11.44
C LEU A 195 19.03 20.94 -11.95
N PRO A 196 19.97 20.44 -12.76
CA PRO A 196 20.02 19.03 -13.15
C PRO A 196 20.00 18.10 -11.93
N ILE A 197 19.37 16.94 -12.05
CA ILE A 197 19.24 15.98 -10.95
C ILE A 197 20.59 15.49 -10.40
N ARG A 198 21.66 15.53 -11.20
CA ARG A 198 23.04 15.26 -10.72
C ARG A 198 23.53 16.23 -9.63
N ASN A 199 22.91 17.40 -9.51
CA ASN A 199 23.22 18.40 -8.47
C ASN A 199 22.38 18.19 -7.20
N ALA A 200 21.54 17.16 -7.14
CA ALA A 200 20.83 16.78 -5.91
C ALA A 200 21.82 16.17 -4.91
N VAL A 201 21.69 16.59 -3.66
CA VAL A 201 22.51 16.12 -2.53
C VAL A 201 21.61 15.76 -1.35
N GLU A 202 22.07 14.83 -0.52
CA GLU A 202 21.35 14.40 0.68
C GLU A 202 21.16 15.60 1.65
N GLY A 203 20.00 15.65 2.28
CA GLY A 203 19.57 16.75 3.15
C GLY A 203 18.98 17.97 2.43
N ARG A 204 19.12 18.11 1.10
CA ARG A 204 18.53 19.24 0.37
C ARG A 204 17.05 18.96 0.06
N SER A 205 16.18 19.93 0.37
CA SER A 205 14.74 19.82 0.12
C SER A 205 14.36 20.07 -1.34
N LEU A 206 13.44 19.25 -1.83
CA LEU A 206 12.89 19.26 -3.17
C LEU A 206 11.42 19.70 -3.14
N ALA A 207 10.97 20.32 -4.23
CA ALA A 207 9.55 20.54 -4.44
C ALA A 207 8.87 19.21 -4.82
N ALA A 208 7.84 18.85 -4.07
CA ALA A 208 7.04 17.66 -4.26
C ALA A 208 5.53 17.98 -4.25
N LEU A 209 4.70 17.00 -4.55
CA LEU A 209 3.24 17.08 -4.40
C LEU A 209 2.79 16.36 -3.14
N ASP A 210 2.03 17.04 -2.28
CA ASP A 210 1.24 16.35 -1.26
C ASP A 210 -0.10 15.91 -1.84
N PHE A 211 -0.33 14.60 -1.95
CA PHE A 211 -1.57 14.04 -2.48
C PHE A 211 -2.78 14.26 -1.56
N LYS A 212 -2.58 14.60 -0.28
CA LYS A 212 -3.69 14.92 0.64
C LYS A 212 -4.25 16.30 0.35
N SER A 213 -3.41 17.31 0.18
CA SER A 213 -3.82 18.69 -0.12
C SER A 213 -3.89 19.01 -1.61
N LEU A 214 -3.28 18.18 -2.47
CA LEU A 214 -3.02 18.44 -3.91
C LEU A 214 -2.23 19.73 -4.16
N LYS A 215 -1.42 20.16 -3.19
CA LYS A 215 -0.55 21.34 -3.27
C LYS A 215 0.91 20.92 -3.31
N THR A 216 1.75 21.80 -3.85
CA THR A 216 3.20 21.62 -3.76
C THR A 216 3.66 21.83 -2.32
N ALA A 217 4.61 21.02 -1.89
CA ALA A 217 5.17 20.99 -0.56
C ALA A 217 6.69 20.74 -0.65
N ASP A 218 7.39 21.13 0.41
CA ASP A 218 8.81 20.82 0.56
C ASP A 218 8.98 19.39 1.04
N ALA A 219 9.99 18.70 0.52
CA ALA A 219 10.27 17.33 0.89
C ALA A 219 11.78 17.07 0.90
N ALA A 220 12.31 16.66 2.05
CA ALA A 220 13.73 16.39 2.21
C ALA A 220 14.19 15.19 1.37
N CYS A 221 15.34 15.33 0.72
CA CYS A 221 16.00 14.21 0.05
C CYS A 221 16.91 13.48 1.06
N ASP A 222 16.58 12.23 1.38
CA ASP A 222 17.36 11.42 2.32
C ASP A 222 18.57 10.76 1.66
N LYS A 223 18.39 10.34 0.40
CA LYS A 223 19.38 9.49 -0.29
C LYS A 223 19.36 9.74 -1.78
N VAL A 224 20.54 9.83 -2.37
CA VAL A 224 20.74 9.93 -3.82
C VAL A 224 21.34 8.62 -4.33
N THR A 225 20.67 7.98 -5.30
CA THR A 225 21.15 6.73 -5.91
C THR A 225 21.49 6.96 -7.38
N VAL A 226 22.69 6.55 -7.78
CA VAL A 226 23.16 6.66 -9.18
C VAL A 226 23.29 5.28 -9.79
N ARG A 227 22.80 5.11 -11.02
CA ARG A 227 22.85 3.86 -11.78
C ARG A 227 23.22 4.12 -13.24
N GLN A 228 23.84 3.14 -13.87
CA GLN A 228 24.01 3.11 -15.31
C GLN A 228 22.89 2.26 -15.92
N SER A 229 22.23 2.77 -16.96
CA SER A 229 21.20 2.02 -17.71
C SER A 229 21.43 2.19 -19.20
N GLN A 230 21.38 1.09 -19.94
CA GLN A 230 21.43 1.11 -21.41
C GLN A 230 20.06 1.33 -22.05
N LYS A 231 18.97 1.23 -21.27
CA LYS A 231 17.59 1.38 -21.75
C LYS A 231 16.95 2.62 -21.13
N ALA A 232 16.44 3.50 -21.99
CA ALA A 232 15.71 4.69 -21.58
C ALA A 232 14.53 4.97 -22.50
N LEU A 233 13.52 5.65 -21.96
CA LEU A 233 12.34 6.11 -22.66
C LEU A 233 12.29 7.64 -22.60
N LEU A 234 12.03 8.26 -23.75
CA LEU A 234 11.67 9.67 -23.85
C LEU A 234 10.14 9.78 -23.84
N LEU A 235 9.61 10.39 -22.78
CA LEU A 235 8.19 10.71 -22.66
C LEU A 235 7.96 12.14 -23.12
N LYS A 236 6.96 12.34 -23.99
CA LYS A 236 6.54 13.66 -24.46
C LYS A 236 5.07 13.89 -24.19
N THR A 237 4.73 14.94 -23.46
CA THR A 237 3.33 15.33 -23.19
C THR A 237 2.79 16.31 -24.23
N ARG A 238 1.46 16.48 -24.27
CA ARG A 238 0.78 17.61 -24.91
C ARG A 238 -0.10 18.34 -23.91
N ASN A 239 -0.20 19.65 -24.09
CA ASN A 239 -1.04 20.56 -23.31
C ASN A 239 -0.84 20.44 -21.78
N PRO A 240 0.31 20.86 -21.24
CA PRO A 240 1.44 21.49 -21.94
C PRO A 240 2.42 20.46 -22.51
N VAL A 241 3.24 20.91 -23.47
CA VAL A 241 4.36 20.10 -23.99
C VAL A 241 5.51 20.12 -22.98
N SER A 242 5.90 18.94 -22.53
CA SER A 242 7.05 18.67 -21.67
C SER A 242 7.76 17.42 -22.19
N THR A 243 9.04 17.30 -21.90
CA THR A 243 9.83 16.10 -22.18
C THR A 243 10.53 15.62 -20.92
N LEU A 244 10.63 14.30 -20.77
CA LEU A 244 11.34 13.67 -19.65
C LEU A 244 11.95 12.36 -20.12
N LYS A 245 13.24 12.15 -19.85
CA LYS A 245 13.94 10.90 -20.08
C LYS A 245 14.03 10.08 -18.80
N VAL A 246 13.50 8.87 -18.84
CA VAL A 246 13.44 7.96 -17.68
C VAL A 246 13.77 6.54 -18.09
N THR A 247 14.05 5.69 -17.10
CA THR A 247 14.11 4.24 -17.30
C THR A 247 12.70 3.64 -17.48
N PRO A 248 12.56 2.49 -18.17
CA PRO A 248 11.26 1.82 -18.38
C PRO A 248 10.48 1.51 -17.09
N GLU A 249 11.18 1.22 -16.00
CA GLU A 249 10.61 0.82 -14.72
C GLU A 249 10.07 2.01 -13.92
N HIS A 250 10.45 3.25 -14.28
CA HIS A 250 10.08 4.46 -13.53
C HIS A 250 8.56 4.66 -13.47
N VAL A 251 8.04 5.03 -12.29
CA VAL A 251 6.59 5.07 -12.02
C VAL A 251 6.07 6.50 -12.07
N PHE A 252 4.91 6.67 -12.67
CA PHE A 252 4.19 7.92 -12.78
C PHE A 252 2.79 7.82 -12.20
N PHE A 253 2.29 8.97 -11.75
CA PHE A 253 0.90 9.13 -11.34
C PHE A 253 0.04 9.54 -12.53
N THR A 254 -1.05 8.82 -12.74
CA THR A 254 -1.97 8.98 -13.86
C THR A 254 -3.39 9.23 -13.36
N VAL A 255 -4.18 9.99 -14.12
CA VAL A 255 -5.59 10.26 -13.79
C VAL A 255 -6.48 9.26 -14.54
N THR A 256 -7.20 8.43 -13.79
CA THR A 256 -8.13 7.40 -14.30
C THR A 256 -9.55 7.66 -13.81
N GLU A 257 -10.48 6.76 -14.14
CA GLU A 257 -11.86 6.80 -13.64
C GLU A 257 -12.00 6.49 -12.14
N ASN A 258 -10.95 5.94 -11.52
CA ASN A 258 -10.92 5.62 -10.09
C ASN A 258 -10.11 6.64 -9.27
N GLY A 259 -9.53 7.66 -9.92
CA GLY A 259 -8.72 8.69 -9.25
C GLY A 259 -7.29 8.71 -9.76
N PHE A 260 -6.33 8.87 -8.84
CA PHE A 260 -4.91 8.80 -9.16
C PHE A 260 -4.43 7.36 -9.07
N GLU A 261 -3.86 6.83 -10.14
CA GLU A 261 -3.27 5.49 -10.21
C GLU A 261 -1.81 5.56 -10.65
N GLU A 262 -1.00 4.64 -10.15
CA GLU A 262 0.41 4.51 -10.51
C GLU A 262 0.60 3.59 -11.72
N LYS A 263 1.36 4.04 -12.73
CA LYS A 263 1.75 3.25 -13.89
C LYS A 263 3.25 3.37 -14.16
N ARG A 264 3.90 2.28 -14.58
CA ARG A 264 5.30 2.32 -15.02
C ARG A 264 5.42 2.99 -16.38
N ALA A 265 6.58 3.54 -16.69
CA ALA A 265 6.87 4.20 -17.95
C ALA A 265 6.67 3.24 -19.13
N GLU A 266 7.04 1.98 -18.99
CA GLU A 266 6.80 0.92 -19.97
C GLU A 266 5.31 0.64 -20.22
N ASP A 267 4.47 0.72 -19.18
CA ASP A 267 3.04 0.41 -19.24
C ASP A 267 2.18 1.59 -19.72
N LEU A 268 2.72 2.82 -19.70
CA LEU A 268 2.04 4.01 -20.18
C LEU A 268 1.71 3.92 -21.67
N LYS A 269 0.47 4.26 -22.03
CA LYS A 269 -0.03 4.31 -23.41
C LYS A 269 -0.22 5.76 -23.86
N GLU A 270 -0.10 6.01 -25.16
CA GLU A 270 -0.44 7.33 -25.71
C GLU A 270 -1.90 7.67 -25.37
N GLY A 271 -2.12 8.89 -24.87
CA GLY A 271 -3.40 9.33 -24.35
C GLY A 271 -3.56 9.21 -22.84
N ASP A 272 -2.75 8.40 -22.14
CA ASP A 272 -2.68 8.40 -20.67
C ASP A 272 -2.29 9.79 -20.16
N PHE A 273 -2.69 10.14 -18.94
CA PHE A 273 -2.34 11.42 -18.33
C PHE A 273 -1.14 11.29 -17.41
N LEU A 274 -0.22 12.25 -17.47
CA LEU A 274 0.83 12.47 -16.49
C LEU A 274 0.49 13.71 -15.67
N LEU A 275 0.78 13.67 -14.37
CA LEU A 275 0.63 14.84 -13.50
C LEU A 275 1.80 15.80 -13.66
N LEU A 276 1.49 17.06 -13.96
CA LEU A 276 2.45 18.15 -13.97
C LEU A 276 2.10 19.17 -12.91
N ALA A 277 3.12 19.74 -12.26
CA ALA A 277 2.96 20.88 -11.38
C ALA A 277 2.44 22.09 -12.17
N SER A 278 1.42 22.75 -11.63
CA SER A 278 0.88 24.00 -12.17
C SER A 278 1.29 25.22 -11.37
N LYS A 279 1.87 25.02 -10.18
CA LYS A 279 2.48 26.08 -9.38
C LYS A 279 3.68 25.51 -8.62
N LEU A 280 4.76 26.28 -8.48
CA LEU A 280 5.92 25.93 -7.67
C LEU A 280 6.05 26.87 -6.46
N PRO A 281 6.71 26.43 -5.37
CA PRO A 281 7.03 27.30 -4.25
C PRO A 281 7.95 28.47 -4.66
N SER A 282 7.92 29.54 -3.87
CA SER A 282 8.77 30.71 -4.05
C SER A 282 9.52 30.96 -2.75
N PRO A 283 10.85 31.10 -2.78
CA PRO A 283 11.61 31.64 -1.67
C PRO A 283 11.14 33.06 -1.31
N ALA A 284 11.31 33.42 -0.04
CA ALA A 284 11.00 34.75 0.48
C ALA A 284 12.25 35.64 0.61
N GLU A 285 13.43 35.03 0.78
CA GLU A 285 14.68 35.75 1.07
C GLU A 285 15.34 36.30 -0.20
N ARG A 286 15.88 37.52 -0.11
CA ARG A 286 16.72 38.10 -1.16
C ARG A 286 18.10 37.47 -1.13
N VAL A 287 18.67 37.26 -2.32
CA VAL A 287 19.99 36.65 -2.48
C VAL A 287 21.04 37.75 -2.61
N LEU A 288 22.12 37.63 -1.83
CA LEU A 288 23.27 38.52 -1.92
C LEU A 288 24.06 38.27 -3.22
N THR A 289 24.58 39.32 -3.83
CA THR A 289 25.53 39.22 -4.94
C THR A 289 26.92 39.00 -4.37
N GLU A 290 27.62 40.08 -4.04
CA GLU A 290 28.83 40.25 -3.23
C GLU A 290 28.85 41.74 -2.79
N ALA A 291 29.08 42.05 -1.51
CA ALA A 291 29.18 43.43 -1.06
C ALA A 291 30.55 44.00 -1.48
N VAL A 292 30.57 44.81 -2.55
CA VAL A 292 31.80 45.45 -3.05
C VAL A 292 31.65 46.97 -2.93
N ALA A 293 32.68 47.61 -2.40
CA ALA A 293 32.75 49.07 -2.35
C ALA A 293 32.62 49.66 -3.77
N PRO A 294 31.82 50.72 -3.98
CA PRO A 294 31.69 51.36 -5.28
C PRO A 294 33.05 51.80 -5.85
N GLU A 295 33.22 51.69 -7.17
CA GLU A 295 34.41 52.20 -7.86
C GLU A 295 34.14 53.65 -8.34
N GLY A 296 34.92 54.60 -7.85
CA GLY A 296 34.89 55.98 -8.33
C GLY A 296 35.61 56.15 -9.67
N THR A 297 35.10 57.03 -10.51
CA THR A 297 35.82 57.60 -11.65
C THR A 297 35.82 59.12 -11.55
N ALA A 298 37.02 59.72 -11.60
CA ALA A 298 37.22 61.15 -11.53
C ALA A 298 37.57 61.74 -12.89
N VAL A 299 37.01 62.92 -13.18
CA VAL A 299 37.59 63.90 -14.10
C VAL A 299 38.15 65.02 -13.24
N LEU A 300 39.47 65.23 -13.30
CA LEU A 300 40.15 66.27 -12.53
C LEU A 300 40.03 67.63 -13.22
N SER A 301 39.83 68.66 -12.39
CA SER A 301 39.89 70.06 -12.79
C SER A 301 41.24 70.43 -13.39
N GLN A 302 41.28 71.54 -14.12
CA GLN A 302 42.54 72.12 -14.60
C GLN A 302 43.52 72.37 -13.43
N GLU A 303 43.05 72.88 -12.30
CA GLU A 303 43.87 73.12 -11.10
C GLU A 303 44.44 71.82 -10.52
N GLY A 304 43.61 70.77 -10.40
CA GLY A 304 44.05 69.45 -9.95
C GLY A 304 45.13 68.85 -10.85
N ARG A 305 44.95 68.95 -12.18
CA ARG A 305 45.93 68.45 -13.16
C ARG A 305 47.26 69.17 -13.06
N ILE A 306 47.24 70.50 -12.93
CA ILE A 306 48.47 71.30 -12.75
C ILE A 306 49.21 70.84 -11.50
N LYS A 307 48.52 70.62 -10.37
CA LYS A 307 49.15 70.11 -9.14
C LYS A 307 49.82 68.74 -9.32
N LEU A 308 49.22 67.83 -10.09
CA LEU A 308 49.85 66.54 -10.40
C LEU A 308 51.13 66.70 -11.22
N VAL A 309 51.07 67.53 -12.27
CA VAL A 309 52.21 67.80 -13.15
C VAL A 309 53.34 68.47 -12.37
N GLU A 310 53.03 69.45 -11.53
CA GLU A 310 54.00 70.14 -10.67
C GLU A 310 54.66 69.16 -9.69
N LYS A 311 53.85 68.30 -9.06
CA LYS A 311 54.37 67.31 -8.12
C LYS A 311 55.30 66.31 -8.82
N ARG A 312 54.91 65.77 -9.97
CA ARG A 312 55.77 64.89 -10.78
C ARG A 312 57.09 65.57 -11.17
N LYS A 313 57.02 66.83 -11.64
CA LYS A 313 58.22 67.61 -11.99
C LYS A 313 59.12 67.87 -10.78
N SER A 314 58.54 68.12 -9.60
CA SER A 314 59.31 68.32 -8.36
C SER A 314 60.07 67.07 -7.91
N LEU A 315 59.57 65.88 -8.27
CA LEU A 315 60.25 64.60 -8.05
C LEU A 315 61.29 64.29 -9.14
N GLY A 316 61.40 65.11 -10.19
CA GLY A 316 62.31 64.90 -11.31
C GLY A 316 61.89 63.76 -12.26
N GLU A 317 60.66 63.27 -12.16
CA GLU A 317 60.22 62.06 -12.87
C GLU A 317 59.67 62.37 -14.27
N LEU A 318 60.05 61.54 -15.25
CA LEU A 318 59.34 61.46 -16.52
C LEU A 318 58.00 60.71 -16.35
N GLN A 319 57.05 60.93 -17.26
CA GLN A 319 55.73 60.26 -17.20
C GLN A 319 55.85 58.72 -17.12
N ARG A 320 56.82 58.13 -17.84
CA ARG A 320 57.08 56.68 -17.82
C ARG A 320 57.57 56.18 -16.45
N GLU A 321 58.34 56.99 -15.73
CA GLU A 321 58.92 56.64 -14.43
C GLU A 321 57.84 56.71 -13.34
N ALA A 322 57.05 57.79 -13.34
CA ALA A 322 55.88 57.90 -12.48
C ALA A 322 54.85 56.79 -12.75
N ALA A 323 54.63 56.45 -14.02
CA ALA A 323 53.74 55.35 -14.39
C ALA A 323 54.26 54.01 -13.86
N ALA A 324 55.54 53.69 -14.06
CA ALA A 324 56.15 52.46 -13.55
C ALA A 324 56.07 52.37 -12.01
N ALA A 325 56.36 53.47 -11.30
CA ALA A 325 56.27 53.53 -9.84
C ALA A 325 54.84 53.30 -9.32
N ALA A 326 53.82 53.78 -10.03
CA ALA A 326 52.41 53.58 -9.70
C ALA A 326 51.81 52.26 -10.22
N GLY A 327 52.58 51.45 -10.98
CA GLY A 327 52.09 50.26 -11.65
C GLY A 327 51.06 50.55 -12.75
N LEU A 328 51.26 51.64 -13.49
CA LEU A 328 50.43 52.13 -14.58
C LEU A 328 51.24 52.20 -15.89
N ASP A 329 50.55 52.34 -17.02
CA ASP A 329 51.19 52.63 -18.30
C ASP A 329 51.36 54.15 -18.50
N GLN A 330 52.36 54.55 -19.29
CA GLN A 330 52.64 55.97 -19.56
C GLN A 330 51.43 56.71 -20.17
N ALA A 331 50.64 56.03 -21.01
CA ALA A 331 49.48 56.65 -21.65
C ALA A 331 48.42 57.05 -20.62
N SER A 332 48.14 56.19 -19.62
CA SER A 332 47.26 56.53 -18.49
C SER A 332 47.68 57.85 -17.79
N VAL A 333 48.97 58.02 -17.46
CA VAL A 333 49.46 59.25 -16.79
C VAL A 333 49.33 60.46 -17.71
N SER A 334 49.69 60.30 -19.00
CA SER A 334 49.55 61.35 -20.00
C SER A 334 48.09 61.79 -20.22
N GLU A 335 47.16 60.85 -20.30
CA GLU A 335 45.73 61.11 -20.45
C GLU A 335 45.15 61.85 -19.24
N LEU A 336 45.58 61.48 -18.03
CA LEU A 336 45.19 62.17 -16.79
C LEU A 336 45.69 63.62 -16.77
N GLU A 337 46.97 63.84 -17.08
CA GLU A 337 47.57 65.18 -17.11
C GLU A 337 46.93 66.07 -18.20
N ARG A 338 46.55 65.49 -19.35
CA ARG A 338 45.83 66.19 -20.42
C ARG A 338 44.35 66.44 -20.10
N GLY A 339 43.76 65.68 -19.17
CA GLY A 339 42.34 65.76 -18.81
C GLY A 339 41.42 65.06 -19.80
N ASP A 340 41.94 64.10 -20.57
CA ASP A 340 41.22 63.44 -21.66
C ASP A 340 40.41 62.21 -21.21
N ALA A 341 40.60 61.74 -19.97
CA ALA A 341 40.06 60.45 -19.51
C ALA A 341 39.33 60.51 -18.15
N ASN A 342 38.29 59.67 -18.03
CA ASN A 342 37.71 59.28 -16.73
C ASN A 342 38.70 58.34 -16.04
N PHE A 343 39.40 58.83 -15.01
CA PHE A 343 40.42 58.05 -14.32
C PHE A 343 39.81 57.24 -13.17
N GLY A 344 40.02 55.92 -13.17
CA GLY A 344 39.52 55.03 -12.12
C GLY A 344 40.18 55.28 -10.78
N GLN A 345 39.40 55.20 -9.69
CA GLN A 345 39.81 55.51 -8.32
C GLN A 345 41.06 54.74 -7.90
N ALA A 346 41.13 53.42 -8.13
CA ALA A 346 42.28 52.61 -7.75
C ALA A 346 43.57 52.96 -8.51
N ARG A 347 43.47 53.50 -9.73
CA ARG A 347 44.63 54.02 -10.47
C ARG A 347 45.03 55.39 -9.91
N LEU A 348 44.03 56.23 -9.61
CA LEU A 348 44.23 57.56 -9.05
C LEU A 348 44.91 57.47 -7.68
N GLU A 349 44.44 56.59 -6.81
CA GLU A 349 44.99 56.34 -5.48
C GLU A 349 46.44 55.88 -5.53
N ARG A 350 46.81 55.00 -6.48
CA ARG A 350 48.20 54.58 -6.66
C ARG A 350 49.11 55.72 -7.09
N LEU A 351 48.65 56.54 -8.04
CA LEU A 351 49.42 57.69 -8.52
C LEU A 351 49.51 58.80 -7.46
N LEU A 352 48.41 59.11 -6.79
CA LEU A 352 48.35 60.09 -5.70
C LEU A 352 49.16 59.64 -4.49
N GLY A 353 49.12 58.35 -4.15
CA GLY A 353 49.91 57.75 -3.08
C GLY A 353 51.41 57.85 -3.37
N HIS A 354 51.84 57.56 -4.60
CA HIS A 354 53.22 57.80 -5.04
C HIS A 354 53.61 59.28 -4.93
N TYR A 355 52.67 60.19 -5.24
CA TYR A 355 52.86 61.63 -5.09
C TYR A 355 52.67 62.16 -3.65
N GLY A 356 52.34 61.30 -2.69
CA GLY A 356 52.13 61.69 -1.29
C GLY A 356 50.86 62.51 -1.02
N PHE A 357 49.86 62.44 -1.90
CA PHE A 357 48.55 63.06 -1.69
C PHE A 357 47.55 62.07 -1.07
N ASP A 358 46.69 62.57 -0.17
CA ASP A 358 45.51 61.83 0.26
C ASP A 358 44.47 61.83 -0.87
N ALA A 359 44.12 60.64 -1.36
CA ALA A 359 43.27 60.50 -2.53
C ALA A 359 41.86 61.04 -2.32
N ASN A 360 41.27 60.83 -1.14
CA ASN A 360 39.91 61.27 -0.84
C ASN A 360 39.83 62.80 -0.74
N ALA A 361 40.78 63.43 -0.06
CA ALA A 361 40.88 64.87 0.05
C ALA A 361 41.16 65.53 -1.32
N PHE A 362 42.05 64.92 -2.11
CA PHE A 362 42.40 65.44 -3.43
C PHE A 362 41.21 65.37 -4.41
N VAL A 363 40.50 64.25 -4.44
CA VAL A 363 39.29 64.09 -5.28
C VAL A 363 38.22 65.09 -4.86
N ARG A 364 37.95 65.28 -3.56
CA ARG A 364 36.96 66.25 -3.08
C ARG A 364 37.29 67.69 -3.47
N ALA A 365 38.58 68.04 -3.46
CA ALA A 365 39.02 69.39 -3.78
C ALA A 365 39.09 69.66 -5.30
N TYR A 366 39.43 68.64 -6.10
CA TYR A 366 39.85 68.85 -7.48
C TYR A 366 39.11 68.04 -8.53
N ALA A 367 38.14 67.19 -8.21
CA ALA A 367 37.32 66.51 -9.22
C ALA A 367 36.17 67.41 -9.70
N GLU A 368 36.12 67.69 -11.01
CA GLU A 368 34.98 68.38 -11.65
C GLU A 368 33.78 67.46 -11.84
N LYS A 369 34.05 66.18 -12.13
CA LYS A 369 33.03 65.13 -12.23
C LYS A 369 33.51 63.92 -11.45
N TRP A 370 32.70 63.48 -10.52
CA TRP A 370 32.89 62.23 -9.80
C TRP A 370 31.70 61.33 -10.07
N LYS A 371 31.93 60.22 -10.78
CA LYS A 371 30.92 59.19 -11.01
C LYS A 371 31.28 57.94 -10.24
N LEU A 372 30.41 57.55 -9.33
CA LEU A 372 30.50 56.29 -8.62
C LEU A 372 29.80 55.22 -9.44
N VAL A 373 30.54 54.19 -9.83
CA VAL A 373 29.97 52.97 -10.37
C VAL A 373 29.73 52.04 -9.19
N CYS A 374 28.48 51.61 -9.02
CA CYS A 374 28.09 50.71 -7.95
C CYS A 374 27.64 49.37 -8.54
N PHE A 375 27.71 48.34 -7.71
CA PHE A 375 27.09 47.05 -7.98
C PHE A 375 26.13 46.76 -6.82
N PRO A 376 24.84 46.48 -7.08
CA PRO A 376 23.90 46.18 -6.00
C PRO A 376 24.39 45.00 -5.16
N ALA A 377 24.35 45.14 -3.83
CA ALA A 377 24.78 44.09 -2.88
C ALA A 377 23.81 42.89 -2.82
N GLU A 378 22.60 43.08 -3.33
CA GLU A 378 21.55 42.07 -3.46
C GLU A 378 21.05 42.00 -4.89
N VAL A 379 20.50 40.85 -5.27
CA VAL A 379 19.83 40.70 -6.57
C VAL A 379 18.49 41.42 -6.52
N THR A 380 18.44 42.66 -7.01
CA THR A 380 17.21 43.46 -7.12
C THR A 380 16.40 43.08 -8.38
N PRO A 381 15.11 43.42 -8.46
CA PRO A 381 14.31 43.21 -9.66
C PRO A 381 14.89 43.85 -10.93
N GLU A 382 15.47 45.04 -10.81
CA GLU A 382 16.08 45.78 -11.93
C GLU A 382 17.40 45.11 -12.36
N LEU A 383 18.25 44.70 -11.41
CA LEU A 383 19.46 43.95 -11.72
C LEU A 383 19.12 42.62 -12.39
N ALA A 384 18.11 41.91 -11.89
CA ALA A 384 17.62 40.69 -12.49
C ALA A 384 17.07 40.91 -13.90
N GLN A 385 16.33 42.01 -14.13
CA GLN A 385 15.84 42.38 -15.46
C GLN A 385 16.98 42.65 -16.45
N ILE A 386 18.01 43.41 -16.06
CA ILE A 386 19.21 43.59 -16.87
C ILE A 386 19.88 42.24 -17.16
N THR A 387 19.94 41.35 -16.16
CA THR A 387 20.53 40.02 -16.27
C THR A 387 19.76 39.11 -17.24
N GLY A 388 18.43 39.14 -17.20
CA GLY A 388 17.58 38.41 -18.15
C GLY A 388 17.71 38.93 -19.57
N TYR A 389 17.77 40.26 -19.73
CA TYR A 389 18.02 40.89 -21.02
C TYR A 389 19.40 40.55 -21.57
N PHE A 390 20.43 40.54 -20.71
CA PHE A 390 21.78 40.13 -21.06
C PHE A 390 21.87 38.66 -21.50
N LEU A 391 21.09 37.76 -20.88
CA LEU A 391 21.07 36.35 -21.26
C LEU A 391 20.62 36.16 -22.73
N GLY A 392 19.63 36.92 -23.17
CA GLY A 392 19.20 36.97 -24.57
C GLY A 392 20.22 37.69 -25.45
N ASP A 393 20.18 39.02 -25.43
CA ASP A 393 20.87 39.90 -26.39
C ASP A 393 22.20 40.50 -25.89
N GLY A 394 22.69 40.04 -24.74
CA GLY A 394 23.93 40.51 -24.14
C GLY A 394 25.19 39.78 -24.62
N CYS A 395 26.30 40.52 -24.59
CA CYS A 395 27.65 40.02 -24.89
C CYS A 395 28.70 40.67 -23.98
N PHE A 396 29.60 39.85 -23.45
CA PHE A 396 30.79 40.32 -22.72
C PHE A 396 31.86 40.86 -23.69
N ASP A 397 32.53 41.93 -23.28
CA ASP A 397 33.73 42.48 -23.92
C ASP A 397 34.72 42.88 -22.81
N VAL A 398 35.98 43.15 -23.15
CA VAL A 398 37.08 43.32 -22.17
C VAL A 398 36.82 44.42 -21.15
N ASN A 399 36.18 45.51 -21.55
CA ASN A 399 35.96 46.69 -20.69
C ASN A 399 34.54 47.25 -20.74
N ARG A 400 33.59 46.50 -21.33
CA ARG A 400 32.22 46.96 -21.53
C ARG A 400 31.22 45.82 -21.62
N LEU A 401 30.01 46.07 -21.16
CA LEU A 401 28.84 45.23 -21.44
C LEU A 401 28.14 45.76 -22.69
N ARG A 402 27.79 44.87 -23.62
CA ARG A 402 27.08 45.22 -24.85
C ARG A 402 25.74 44.49 -24.92
N PHE A 403 24.73 45.21 -25.40
CA PHE A 403 23.37 44.72 -25.62
C PHE A 403 22.93 45.14 -27.02
N TYR A 404 22.20 44.27 -27.72
CA TYR A 404 21.73 44.53 -29.08
C TYR A 404 20.20 44.51 -29.13
N GLU A 405 19.58 45.53 -29.72
CA GLU A 405 18.13 45.66 -29.75
C GLU A 405 17.63 46.19 -31.09
N GLY A 406 16.51 45.66 -31.58
CA GLY A 406 15.85 46.17 -32.78
C GLY A 406 14.94 47.37 -32.52
N ASP A 407 14.42 47.52 -31.29
CA ASP A 407 13.52 48.60 -30.88
C ASP A 407 14.22 49.69 -30.05
N LEU A 408 14.25 50.93 -30.58
CA LEU A 408 14.89 52.06 -29.90
C LEU A 408 14.25 52.39 -28.54
N GLU A 409 12.94 52.17 -28.38
CA GLU A 409 12.25 52.41 -27.10
C GLU A 409 12.81 51.49 -26.01
N VAL A 410 12.95 50.21 -26.32
CA VAL A 410 13.49 49.19 -25.43
C VAL A 410 14.97 49.47 -25.15
N ALA A 411 15.76 49.80 -26.18
CA ALA A 411 17.17 50.14 -26.02
C ALA A 411 17.38 51.32 -25.05
N LYS A 412 16.56 52.38 -25.16
CA LYS A 412 16.60 53.55 -24.27
C LYS A 412 16.14 53.21 -22.84
N HIS A 413 15.14 52.34 -22.70
CA HIS A 413 14.69 51.87 -21.40
C HIS A 413 15.81 51.15 -20.64
N TYR A 414 16.50 50.22 -21.32
CA TYR A 414 17.64 49.51 -20.72
C TYR A 414 18.85 50.42 -20.50
N GLU A 415 19.12 51.39 -21.38
CA GLU A 415 20.16 52.40 -21.15
C GLU A 415 19.92 53.16 -19.84
N ALA A 416 18.69 53.68 -19.64
CA ALA A 416 18.33 54.39 -18.42
C ALA A 416 18.41 53.49 -17.18
N MET A 417 17.96 52.24 -17.28
CA MET A 417 18.00 51.27 -16.17
C MET A 417 19.44 50.91 -15.78
N ILE A 418 20.31 50.63 -16.75
CA ILE A 418 21.73 50.34 -16.51
C ILE A 418 22.41 51.56 -15.87
N GLY A 419 22.13 52.76 -16.35
CA GLY A 419 22.63 54.00 -15.76
C GLY A 419 22.17 54.21 -14.32
N ALA A 420 20.91 53.91 -14.01
CA ALA A 420 20.34 54.05 -12.67
C ALA A 420 20.86 52.97 -11.69
N VAL A 421 20.95 51.72 -12.13
CA VAL A 421 21.34 50.58 -11.27
C VAL A 421 22.85 50.60 -10.97
N PHE A 422 23.68 50.92 -11.96
CA PHE A 422 25.14 50.83 -11.80
C PHE A 422 25.85 52.18 -11.71
N GLY A 423 25.21 53.30 -12.04
CA GLY A 423 25.90 54.59 -12.21
C GLY A 423 26.90 54.60 -13.39
N ALA A 424 26.87 53.57 -14.23
CA ALA A 424 27.81 53.39 -15.33
C ALA A 424 27.54 54.37 -16.48
N SER A 425 28.59 54.77 -17.20
CA SER A 425 28.43 55.57 -18.41
C SER A 425 27.98 54.69 -19.56
N THR A 426 26.81 55.02 -20.13
CA THR A 426 26.19 54.28 -21.23
C THR A 426 26.22 55.07 -22.53
N ARG A 427 26.13 54.36 -23.66
CA ARG A 427 25.95 54.96 -24.99
C ARG A 427 25.18 54.02 -25.89
N ILE A 428 24.18 54.55 -26.60
CA ILE A 428 23.53 53.87 -27.72
C ILE A 428 24.19 54.24 -29.05
N LYS A 429 24.47 53.24 -29.89
CA LYS A 429 24.90 53.43 -31.28
C LYS A 429 23.97 52.68 -32.23
N LYS A 430 23.60 53.33 -33.33
CA LYS A 430 22.90 52.67 -34.42
C LYS A 430 23.91 51.87 -35.26
N ARG A 431 23.61 50.61 -35.57
CA ARG A 431 24.41 49.74 -36.44
C ARG A 431 23.55 49.12 -37.52
N ALA A 432 24.16 48.87 -38.68
CA ALA A 432 23.60 47.99 -39.68
C ALA A 432 23.94 46.53 -39.31
N SER A 433 22.93 45.67 -39.29
CA SER A 433 23.08 44.22 -39.13
C SER A 433 22.57 43.51 -40.38
N GLY A 434 22.92 42.22 -40.54
CA GLY A 434 22.40 41.39 -41.64
C GLY A 434 20.87 41.21 -41.65
N TRP A 435 20.17 41.65 -40.59
CA TRP A 435 18.72 41.55 -40.42
C TRP A 435 18.01 42.91 -40.35
N GLY A 436 18.73 44.01 -40.66
CA GLY A 436 18.21 45.37 -40.57
C GLY A 436 18.99 46.25 -39.58
N GLU A 437 18.42 47.39 -39.22
CA GLU A 437 19.03 48.32 -38.26
C GLU A 437 18.90 47.77 -36.83
N CYS A 438 19.99 47.83 -36.05
CA CYS A 438 19.97 47.51 -34.63
C CYS A 438 20.64 48.62 -33.80
N PHE A 439 20.29 48.68 -32.52
CA PHE A 439 20.82 49.61 -31.55
C PHE A 439 21.72 48.84 -30.57
N GLU A 440 22.98 49.23 -30.51
CA GLU A 440 23.96 48.70 -29.56
C GLU A 440 24.02 49.62 -28.34
N THR A 441 23.52 49.15 -27.20
CA THR A 441 23.70 49.82 -25.90
C THR A 441 24.99 49.30 -25.28
N THR A 442 25.91 50.20 -24.97
CA THR A 442 27.21 49.86 -24.36
C THR A 442 27.33 50.52 -22.99
N ALA A 443 27.66 49.74 -21.96
CA ALA A 443 28.04 50.24 -20.64
C ALA A 443 29.56 50.12 -20.46
N TYR A 444 30.24 51.25 -20.29
CA TYR A 444 31.72 51.31 -20.25
C TYR A 444 32.22 51.32 -18.80
N ASN A 445 32.65 50.17 -18.29
CA ASN A 445 33.45 50.05 -17.08
C ASN A 445 33.99 48.60 -16.97
N LYS A 446 35.32 48.44 -16.78
CA LYS A 446 35.96 47.12 -16.68
C LYS A 446 35.62 46.41 -15.36
N TRP A 447 35.65 47.11 -14.24
CA TRP A 447 35.29 46.59 -12.91
C TRP A 447 33.85 46.06 -12.88
N LEU A 448 32.91 46.77 -13.51
CA LEU A 448 31.53 46.33 -13.68
C LEU A 448 31.43 45.02 -14.46
N VAL A 449 32.19 44.87 -15.55
CA VAL A 449 32.23 43.62 -16.33
C VAL A 449 32.73 42.46 -15.47
N GLU A 450 33.84 42.66 -14.74
CA GLU A 450 34.43 41.66 -13.87
C GLU A 450 33.47 41.24 -12.75
N LEU A 451 32.82 42.21 -12.09
CA LEU A 451 31.83 41.92 -11.06
C LEU A 451 30.58 41.25 -11.61
N PHE A 452 30.07 41.69 -12.76
CA PHE A 452 28.87 41.09 -13.36
C PHE A 452 29.13 39.63 -13.77
N ALA A 453 30.30 39.34 -14.36
CA ALA A 453 30.72 37.99 -14.71
C ALA A 453 30.97 37.12 -13.47
N LYS A 454 31.55 37.68 -12.40
CA LYS A 454 31.77 36.98 -11.13
C LYS A 454 30.45 36.71 -10.38
N ALA A 455 29.52 37.67 -10.41
CA ALA A 455 28.24 37.55 -9.74
C ALA A 455 27.31 36.53 -10.42
N PHE A 456 27.40 36.43 -11.75
CA PHE A 456 26.55 35.58 -12.60
C PHE A 456 27.38 34.79 -13.64
N PRO A 457 28.24 33.86 -13.21
CA PRO A 457 29.13 33.11 -14.09
C PRO A 457 28.37 32.27 -15.14
N GLU A 458 27.15 31.83 -14.82
CA GLU A 458 26.31 30.98 -15.67
C GLU A 458 25.89 31.66 -16.99
N LEU A 459 25.95 33.00 -17.05
CA LEU A 459 25.65 33.76 -18.27
C LEU A 459 26.66 33.51 -19.39
N ALA A 460 27.91 33.15 -19.06
CA ALA A 460 28.93 32.79 -20.04
C ALA A 460 28.49 31.57 -20.88
N ASP A 461 27.86 30.59 -20.24
CA ASP A 461 27.31 29.39 -20.88
C ASP A 461 25.85 29.56 -21.33
N LYS A 462 25.33 30.79 -21.35
CA LYS A 462 23.94 31.13 -21.65
C LYS A 462 22.94 30.31 -20.81
N GLN A 463 23.21 30.17 -19.52
CA GLN A 463 22.32 29.57 -18.54
C GLN A 463 21.70 30.62 -17.63
N VAL A 464 20.59 30.26 -16.98
CA VAL A 464 19.92 31.15 -16.00
C VAL A 464 20.75 31.11 -14.70
N PRO A 465 21.11 32.25 -14.10
CA PRO A 465 21.92 32.25 -12.87
C PRO A 465 21.18 31.68 -11.65
N GLU A 466 21.84 30.86 -10.83
CA GLU A 466 21.22 30.23 -9.66
C GLU A 466 20.77 31.27 -8.62
N LYS A 467 21.55 32.36 -8.44
CA LYS A 467 21.18 33.48 -7.56
C LYS A 467 19.82 34.08 -7.92
N VAL A 468 19.50 34.17 -9.21
CA VAL A 468 18.18 34.64 -9.67
C VAL A 468 17.11 33.60 -9.34
N MET A 469 17.36 32.31 -9.60
CA MET A 469 16.37 31.25 -9.32
C MET A 469 15.99 31.19 -7.83
N ARG A 470 16.97 31.37 -6.94
CA ARG A 470 16.78 31.37 -5.48
C ARG A 470 16.15 32.66 -4.93
N SER A 471 16.04 33.69 -5.75
CA SER A 471 15.47 34.98 -5.33
C SER A 471 13.93 34.96 -5.29
N PRO A 472 13.28 35.94 -4.64
CA PRO A 472 11.83 36.03 -4.55
C PRO A 472 11.17 36.35 -5.91
N ASN A 473 9.83 36.25 -5.95
CA ASN A 473 9.08 36.33 -7.20
C ASN A 473 9.17 37.70 -7.91
N ASP A 474 9.39 38.81 -7.20
CA ASP A 474 9.61 40.13 -7.82
C ASP A 474 10.92 40.15 -8.63
N VAL A 475 11.99 39.55 -8.09
CA VAL A 475 13.29 39.43 -8.74
C VAL A 475 13.21 38.51 -9.96
N VAL A 476 12.59 37.33 -9.80
CA VAL A 476 12.39 36.40 -10.92
C VAL A 476 11.48 37.00 -12.00
N ALA A 477 10.47 37.78 -11.62
CA ALA A 477 9.63 38.50 -12.58
C ALA A 477 10.43 39.52 -13.37
N GLY A 478 11.33 40.28 -12.72
CA GLY A 478 12.28 41.17 -13.38
C GLY A 478 13.13 40.43 -14.41
N PHE A 479 13.76 39.33 -14.00
CA PHE A 479 14.55 38.48 -14.90
C PHE A 479 13.76 37.97 -16.10
N LEU A 480 12.59 37.39 -15.87
CA LEU A 480 11.75 36.89 -16.95
C LEU A 480 11.30 38.02 -17.87
N ARG A 481 10.94 39.21 -17.35
CA ARG A 481 10.61 40.39 -18.16
C ARG A 481 11.77 40.73 -19.09
N GLY A 482 12.99 40.80 -18.57
CA GLY A 482 14.17 41.09 -19.38
C GLY A 482 14.45 40.05 -20.45
N LEU A 483 14.33 38.78 -20.10
CA LEU A 483 14.53 37.69 -21.05
C LEU A 483 13.46 37.69 -22.17
N PHE A 484 12.20 38.00 -21.85
CA PHE A 484 11.12 38.13 -22.82
C PHE A 484 11.18 39.45 -23.63
N ASP A 485 11.76 40.51 -23.08
CA ASP A 485 12.03 41.73 -23.84
C ASP A 485 13.09 41.50 -24.91
N ALA A 486 14.12 40.69 -24.64
CA ALA A 486 15.11 40.28 -25.63
C ALA A 486 14.50 39.28 -26.65
N GLU A 487 14.23 38.05 -26.20
CA GLU A 487 13.95 36.90 -27.08
C GLU A 487 12.44 36.63 -27.28
N GLY A 488 11.59 37.37 -26.57
CA GLY A 488 10.15 37.11 -26.53
C GLY A 488 9.35 37.83 -27.62
N SER A 489 8.19 37.28 -27.92
CA SER A 489 7.20 37.86 -28.84
C SER A 489 5.78 37.67 -28.32
N ALA A 490 4.91 38.63 -28.61
CA ALA A 490 3.48 38.58 -28.30
C ALA A 490 2.67 38.74 -29.60
N SER A 491 2.35 37.63 -30.25
CA SER A 491 1.65 37.60 -31.53
C SER A 491 0.88 36.28 -31.72
N SER A 492 0.02 36.20 -32.75
CA SER A 492 -0.68 34.96 -33.12
C SER A 492 -1.42 34.26 -31.96
N GLY A 493 -2.00 35.06 -31.05
CA GLY A 493 -2.78 34.56 -29.92
C GLY A 493 -1.97 33.92 -28.78
N ARG A 494 -0.65 34.11 -28.72
CA ARG A 494 0.24 33.53 -27.71
C ARG A 494 1.43 34.45 -27.38
N ILE A 495 2.11 34.16 -26.28
CA ILE A 495 3.46 34.67 -26.02
C ILE A 495 4.43 33.53 -26.33
N SER A 496 5.54 33.83 -26.99
CA SER A 496 6.59 32.84 -27.25
C SER A 496 7.99 33.40 -27.04
N LEU A 497 8.92 32.52 -26.72
CA LEU A 497 10.35 32.79 -26.58
C LEU A 497 11.12 31.64 -27.26
N ALA A 498 12.21 31.95 -27.94
CA ALA A 498 13.02 30.96 -28.64
C ALA A 498 14.51 31.17 -28.35
N MET A 499 15.23 30.11 -27.96
CA MET A 499 16.68 30.17 -27.75
C MET A 499 17.37 28.88 -28.23
N ALA A 500 18.69 28.93 -28.41
CA ALA A 500 19.49 27.76 -28.77
C ALA A 500 19.76 26.81 -27.58
N ASN A 501 19.84 27.34 -26.35
CA ASN A 501 20.13 26.56 -25.15
C ASN A 501 18.84 25.94 -24.56
N GLU A 502 18.72 24.62 -24.60
CA GLU A 502 17.57 23.88 -24.04
C GLU A 502 17.39 24.12 -22.54
N GLY A 503 18.50 24.12 -21.78
CA GLY A 503 18.50 24.25 -20.33
C GLY A 503 17.93 25.59 -19.89
N ALA A 504 18.31 26.68 -20.56
CA ALA A 504 17.78 28.01 -20.29
C ALA A 504 16.27 28.10 -20.54
N VAL A 505 15.79 27.55 -21.66
CA VAL A 505 14.36 27.56 -22.02
C VAL A 505 13.53 26.69 -21.06
N LYS A 506 14.04 25.51 -20.69
CA LYS A 506 13.39 24.64 -19.69
C LYS A 506 13.37 25.30 -18.30
N THR A 507 14.45 25.96 -17.90
CA THR A 507 14.54 26.69 -16.63
C THR A 507 13.57 27.86 -16.60
N ALA A 508 13.53 28.70 -17.65
CA ALA A 508 12.57 29.79 -17.78
C ALA A 508 11.12 29.29 -17.71
N ARG A 509 10.81 28.14 -18.34
CA ARG A 509 9.50 27.47 -18.21
C ARG A 509 9.18 27.08 -16.78
N LEU A 510 10.14 26.55 -16.03
CA LEU A 510 9.92 26.16 -14.63
C LEU A 510 9.77 27.39 -13.72
N LEU A 511 10.52 28.46 -13.95
CA LEU A 511 10.34 29.73 -13.24
C LEU A 511 8.96 30.36 -13.48
N LEU A 512 8.40 30.23 -14.69
CA LEU A 512 7.02 30.65 -14.98
C LEU A 512 5.98 29.92 -14.11
N LEU A 513 6.24 28.67 -13.70
CA LEU A 513 5.34 27.94 -12.80
C LEU A 513 5.25 28.57 -11.40
N ARG A 514 6.25 29.33 -10.94
CA ARG A 514 6.13 30.06 -9.65
C ARG A 514 4.97 31.06 -9.63
N PHE A 515 4.66 31.61 -10.80
CA PHE A 515 3.52 32.51 -11.03
C PHE A 515 2.25 31.78 -11.47
N GLY A 516 2.26 30.45 -11.50
CA GLY A 516 1.19 29.63 -12.05
C GLY A 516 1.03 29.75 -13.56
N ILE A 517 2.04 30.22 -14.29
CA ILE A 517 1.99 30.38 -15.75
C ILE A 517 2.40 29.06 -16.40
N ILE A 518 1.43 28.39 -17.01
CA ILE A 518 1.67 27.09 -17.68
C ILE A 518 2.16 27.36 -19.10
N ALA A 519 3.40 26.97 -19.37
CA ALA A 519 4.05 27.07 -20.69
C ALA A 519 4.36 25.69 -21.28
N SER A 520 4.28 25.59 -22.61
CA SER A 520 4.76 24.45 -23.37
C SER A 520 6.20 24.69 -23.83
N CYS A 521 7.05 23.66 -23.77
CA CYS A 521 8.41 23.71 -24.30
C CYS A 521 8.58 22.63 -25.36
N ALA A 522 9.00 23.02 -26.56
CA ALA A 522 9.21 22.09 -27.66
C ALA A 522 10.49 22.40 -28.46
N PRO A 523 11.26 21.38 -28.85
CA PRO A 523 12.30 21.54 -29.85
C PRO A 523 11.69 21.81 -31.23
N LYS A 524 12.30 22.70 -32.01
CA LYS A 524 11.96 22.94 -33.42
C LYS A 524 13.23 23.19 -34.23
N LYS A 525 13.32 22.55 -35.40
CA LYS A 525 14.40 22.81 -36.35
C LYS A 525 14.11 24.09 -37.12
N SER A 526 15.05 25.03 -37.08
CA SER A 526 15.03 26.26 -37.89
C SER A 526 16.20 26.18 -38.88
N GLY A 527 15.91 25.69 -40.10
CA GLY A 527 16.95 25.33 -41.07
C GLY A 527 17.88 24.23 -40.54
N LYS A 528 19.20 24.50 -40.50
CA LYS A 528 20.22 23.58 -39.97
C LYS A 528 20.43 23.68 -38.44
N LYS A 529 19.88 24.71 -37.77
CA LYS A 529 20.09 24.95 -36.33
C LYS A 529 18.90 24.45 -35.51
N GLN A 530 19.20 23.80 -34.40
CA GLN A 530 18.21 23.37 -33.41
C GLN A 530 17.87 24.56 -32.49
N GLN A 531 16.59 24.87 -32.33
CA GLN A 531 16.10 25.87 -31.38
C GLN A 531 15.02 25.28 -30.48
N TYR A 532 14.87 25.86 -29.30
CA TYR A 532 13.90 25.46 -28.30
C TYR A 532 12.92 26.60 -28.08
N TYR A 533 11.63 26.28 -28.22
CA TYR A 533 10.55 27.24 -28.12
C TYR A 533 9.77 27.03 -26.84
N LEU A 534 9.55 28.12 -26.12
CA LEU A 534 8.63 28.23 -25.01
C LEU A 534 7.40 28.99 -25.50
N GLU A 535 6.20 28.44 -25.25
CA GLU A 535 4.94 29.06 -25.65
C GLU A 535 3.92 29.10 -24.50
N VAL A 536 3.33 30.27 -24.27
CA VAL A 536 2.23 30.50 -23.34
C VAL A 536 0.99 30.87 -24.15
N SER A 537 -0.06 30.06 -24.06
CA SER A 537 -1.29 30.28 -24.81
C SER A 537 -2.56 30.27 -23.97
N ASP A 538 -2.61 29.65 -22.81
CA ASP A 538 -3.84 29.63 -22.00
C ASP A 538 -4.21 31.03 -21.50
N SER A 539 -5.51 31.37 -21.54
CA SER A 539 -6.01 32.70 -21.17
C SER A 539 -5.62 33.11 -19.74
N ALA A 540 -5.71 32.17 -18.79
CA ALA A 540 -5.32 32.41 -17.41
C ALA A 540 -3.80 32.63 -17.26
N SER A 541 -2.99 31.88 -17.99
CA SER A 541 -1.53 32.04 -18.02
C SER A 541 -1.11 33.37 -18.63
N LEU A 542 -1.77 33.81 -19.72
CA LEU A 542 -1.51 35.11 -20.35
C LEU A 542 -1.88 36.28 -19.43
N ALA A 543 -3.01 36.20 -18.73
CA ALA A 543 -3.41 37.20 -17.75
C ALA A 543 -2.40 37.28 -16.59
N ARG A 544 -1.96 36.13 -16.05
CA ARG A 544 -0.92 36.06 -15.02
C ARG A 544 0.43 36.58 -15.51
N PHE A 545 0.78 36.34 -16.78
CA PHE A 545 1.97 36.93 -17.37
C PHE A 545 1.87 38.45 -17.43
N ALA A 546 0.75 39.01 -17.90
CA ALA A 546 0.54 40.46 -17.99
C ALA A 546 0.58 41.15 -16.62
N SER A 547 0.01 40.53 -15.57
CA SER A 547 -0.06 41.13 -14.23
C SER A 547 1.23 41.03 -13.44
N ASN A 548 2.00 39.94 -13.60
CA ASN A 548 3.20 39.70 -12.78
C ASN A 548 4.51 40.03 -13.50
N ILE A 549 4.57 39.81 -14.82
CA ILE A 549 5.81 39.92 -15.60
C ILE A 549 5.68 41.09 -16.59
N GLY A 550 4.83 40.97 -17.61
CA GLY A 550 4.64 41.98 -18.65
C GLY A 550 5.86 42.15 -19.56
N PHE A 551 5.81 43.15 -20.44
CA PHE A 551 6.93 43.60 -21.28
C PHE A 551 7.25 45.05 -20.98
N SER A 552 8.52 45.46 -21.12
CA SER A 552 8.89 46.87 -21.01
C SER A 552 8.52 47.67 -22.27
N GLY A 553 8.57 47.05 -23.46
CA GLY A 553 8.29 47.74 -24.72
C GLY A 553 6.81 47.86 -25.05
N SER A 554 6.35 49.06 -25.44
CA SER A 554 4.96 49.36 -25.78
C SER A 554 4.36 48.43 -26.84
N ARG A 555 5.15 48.08 -27.88
CA ARG A 555 4.73 47.19 -28.97
C ARG A 555 4.34 45.80 -28.48
N LYS A 556 5.22 45.14 -27.70
CA LYS A 556 5.00 43.77 -27.19
C LYS A 556 3.90 43.78 -26.13
N GLN A 557 3.89 44.77 -25.24
CA GLN A 557 2.86 44.92 -24.22
C GLN A 557 1.47 45.15 -24.84
N GLY A 558 1.36 46.02 -25.84
CA GLY A 558 0.11 46.22 -26.59
C GLY A 558 -0.34 44.97 -27.34
N GLY A 559 0.60 44.20 -27.91
CA GLY A 559 0.32 42.90 -28.52
C GLY A 559 -0.27 41.90 -27.53
N LEU A 560 0.29 41.80 -26.32
CA LEU A 560 -0.21 40.97 -25.24
C LEU A 560 -1.64 41.35 -24.82
N LEU A 561 -1.89 42.64 -24.59
CA LEU A 561 -3.23 43.11 -24.21
C LEU A 561 -4.28 42.83 -25.29
N LYS A 562 -3.93 43.01 -26.56
CA LYS A 562 -4.80 42.65 -27.70
C LYS A 562 -5.10 41.15 -27.73
N ILE A 563 -4.12 40.30 -27.42
CA ILE A 563 -4.34 38.85 -27.33
C ILE A 563 -5.32 38.54 -26.19
N ILE A 564 -5.13 39.14 -25.01
CA ILE A 564 -5.99 38.90 -23.85
C ILE A 564 -7.43 39.36 -24.13
N SER A 565 -7.61 40.54 -24.74
CA SER A 565 -8.95 41.06 -25.06
C SER A 565 -9.66 40.25 -26.14
N ALA A 566 -8.92 39.73 -27.14
CA ALA A 566 -9.50 38.96 -28.24
C ALA A 566 -9.78 37.49 -27.87
N LYS A 567 -9.20 36.97 -26.78
CA LYS A 567 -9.24 35.55 -26.47
C LYS A 567 -10.39 35.20 -25.55
N CYS A 568 -11.33 34.39 -26.06
CA CYS A 568 -12.32 33.70 -25.23
C CYS A 568 -11.63 32.80 -24.18
N SER A 569 -12.35 32.38 -23.15
CA SER A 569 -11.92 31.56 -21.98
C SER A 569 -11.39 30.15 -22.29
N VAL A 570 -10.61 30.00 -23.36
CA VAL A 570 -9.97 28.77 -23.82
C VAL A 570 -8.73 28.51 -22.97
N ASN A 571 -8.82 27.48 -22.14
CA ASN A 571 -7.70 26.90 -21.42
C ASN A 571 -7.56 25.45 -21.84
N ARG A 572 -6.45 25.11 -22.50
CA ARG A 572 -6.16 23.76 -22.99
C ARG A 572 -5.23 22.99 -22.05
N CYS A 573 -4.35 23.70 -21.34
CA CYS A 573 -3.38 23.11 -20.43
C CYS A 573 -3.91 23.09 -18.99
N ASP A 574 -4.58 24.16 -18.54
CA ASP A 574 -5.08 24.29 -17.17
C ASP A 574 -6.39 23.50 -16.92
N GLN A 575 -6.30 22.17 -16.97
CA GLN A 575 -7.40 21.23 -16.72
C GLN A 575 -7.46 20.78 -15.25
N ALA A 576 -8.66 20.48 -14.75
CA ALA A 576 -8.83 19.86 -13.44
C ALA A 576 -8.23 18.43 -13.45
N PRO A 577 -7.46 18.01 -12.42
CA PRO A 577 -6.80 16.71 -12.37
C PRO A 577 -7.77 15.60 -11.96
N VAL A 578 -8.89 15.45 -12.67
CA VAL A 578 -9.93 14.46 -12.38
C VAL A 578 -10.63 14.00 -13.66
N ASN A 579 -10.99 12.72 -13.70
CA ASN A 579 -11.87 12.17 -14.73
C ASN A 579 -13.34 12.44 -14.38
N GLY A 580 -14.14 12.92 -15.33
CA GLY A 580 -15.55 13.22 -15.08
C GLY A 580 -16.40 11.98 -14.75
N LEU A 581 -15.96 10.75 -15.10
CA LEU A 581 -16.60 9.52 -14.65
C LEU A 581 -16.51 9.33 -13.13
N LEU A 582 -15.39 9.71 -12.51
CA LEU A 582 -15.25 9.72 -11.06
C LEU A 582 -16.21 10.73 -10.42
N VAL A 583 -16.27 11.93 -10.98
CA VAL A 583 -17.19 12.99 -10.51
C VAL A 583 -18.65 12.52 -10.61
N LYS A 584 -19.00 11.83 -11.70
CA LYS A 584 -20.34 11.24 -11.90
C LYS A 584 -20.64 10.15 -10.88
N ARG A 585 -19.66 9.31 -10.52
CA ARG A 585 -19.79 8.29 -9.46
C ARG A 585 -20.04 8.96 -8.10
N LEU A 586 -19.21 9.91 -7.72
CA LEU A 586 -19.34 10.68 -6.48
C LEU A 586 -20.67 11.45 -6.40
N ALA A 587 -21.14 12.02 -7.52
CA ALA A 587 -22.43 12.70 -7.60
C ALA A 587 -23.59 11.74 -7.26
N ARG A 588 -23.58 10.52 -7.79
CA ARG A 588 -24.63 9.51 -7.52
C ARG A 588 -24.69 9.11 -6.06
N GLU A 589 -23.54 9.06 -5.38
CA GLU A 589 -23.46 8.69 -3.96
C GLU A 589 -24.18 9.68 -3.02
N VAL A 590 -24.44 10.90 -3.48
CA VAL A 590 -25.16 11.95 -2.73
C VAL A 590 -26.50 12.32 -3.38
N GLY A 591 -26.98 11.47 -4.30
CA GLY A 591 -28.27 11.62 -4.97
C GLY A 591 -28.30 12.67 -6.09
N LEU A 592 -27.16 13.17 -6.56
CA LEU A 592 -27.08 14.10 -7.69
C LEU A 592 -27.17 13.36 -9.03
N LYS A 593 -27.83 13.99 -9.99
CA LYS A 593 -28.04 13.52 -11.36
C LYS A 593 -27.19 14.34 -12.33
N ASN A 594 -26.99 13.80 -13.53
CA ASN A 594 -26.28 14.52 -14.60
C ASN A 594 -26.94 15.87 -14.96
N ALA A 595 -28.26 15.99 -14.80
CA ALA A 595 -29.02 17.21 -15.08
C ALA A 595 -28.66 18.38 -14.15
N ASP A 596 -28.15 18.10 -12.95
CA ASP A 596 -27.75 19.11 -11.98
C ASP A 596 -26.48 19.87 -12.44
N PHE A 597 -25.68 19.22 -13.30
CA PHE A 597 -24.46 19.78 -13.89
C PHE A 597 -24.72 20.38 -15.28
N LYS A 598 -25.44 21.52 -15.30
CA LYS A 598 -25.87 22.20 -16.54
C LYS A 598 -24.72 22.42 -17.52
N GLY A 599 -24.86 21.85 -18.73
CA GLY A 599 -23.92 22.03 -19.84
C GLY A 599 -22.61 21.24 -19.73
N LEU A 600 -22.52 20.23 -18.86
CA LEU A 600 -21.32 19.41 -18.67
C LEU A 600 -21.44 17.90 -19.06
N PRO A 601 -22.32 17.46 -19.97
CA PRO A 601 -22.47 16.02 -20.25
C PRO A 601 -21.20 15.40 -20.84
N SER A 602 -20.47 16.11 -21.70
CA SER A 602 -19.21 15.61 -22.29
C SER A 602 -18.11 15.39 -21.25
N PHE A 603 -18.09 16.18 -20.18
CA PHE A 603 -17.15 16.00 -19.07
C PHE A 603 -17.55 14.78 -18.23
N LEU A 604 -18.79 14.73 -17.75
CA LEU A 604 -19.29 13.63 -16.90
C LEU A 604 -19.29 12.25 -17.59
N ASN A 605 -19.28 12.21 -18.93
CA ASN A 605 -19.15 10.98 -19.70
C ASN A 605 -17.69 10.64 -20.05
N GLY A 606 -16.70 11.38 -19.55
CA GLY A 606 -15.28 11.14 -19.78
C GLY A 606 -14.76 11.53 -21.16
N ALA A 607 -15.61 12.12 -22.02
CA ALA A 607 -15.24 12.44 -23.40
C ALA A 607 -14.29 13.64 -23.52
N ARG A 608 -14.37 14.60 -22.58
CA ARG A 608 -13.51 15.79 -22.56
C ARG A 608 -13.11 16.15 -21.12
N ALA A 609 -11.88 16.64 -20.96
CA ALA A 609 -11.46 17.29 -19.71
C ALA A 609 -12.13 18.67 -19.55
N LEU A 610 -12.21 19.15 -18.31
CA LEU A 610 -12.77 20.45 -17.97
C LEU A 610 -11.66 21.35 -17.42
N SER A 611 -11.64 22.62 -17.83
CA SER A 611 -10.68 23.58 -17.29
C SER A 611 -10.86 23.74 -15.79
N ARG A 612 -9.78 23.94 -15.04
CA ARG A 612 -9.83 24.08 -13.57
C ARG A 612 -10.80 25.17 -13.14
N ARG A 613 -10.79 26.31 -13.84
CA ARG A 613 -11.72 27.42 -13.62
C ARG A 613 -13.19 27.00 -13.79
N LEU A 614 -13.55 26.38 -14.91
CA LEU A 614 -14.94 25.94 -15.14
C LEU A 614 -15.35 24.84 -14.17
N PHE A 615 -14.43 23.99 -13.76
CA PHE A 615 -14.66 22.98 -12.73
C PHE A 615 -15.01 23.63 -11.38
N ALA A 616 -14.22 24.63 -10.95
CA ALA A 616 -14.49 25.40 -9.74
C ALA A 616 -15.81 26.21 -9.82
N GLU A 617 -16.14 26.78 -10.99
CA GLU A 617 -17.34 27.61 -11.18
C GLU A 617 -18.63 26.78 -11.33
N ARG A 618 -18.56 25.57 -11.90
CA ARG A 618 -19.76 24.79 -12.29
C ARG A 618 -19.94 23.46 -11.57
N VAL A 619 -18.88 22.83 -11.06
CA VAL A 619 -18.96 21.52 -10.39
C VAL A 619 -18.98 21.69 -8.88
N LEU A 620 -18.00 22.43 -8.32
CA LEU A 620 -17.87 22.64 -6.87
C LEU A 620 -19.15 23.20 -6.21
N PRO A 621 -19.83 24.23 -6.76
CA PRO A 621 -21.02 24.79 -6.12
C PRO A 621 -22.18 23.81 -6.03
N VAL A 622 -22.27 22.84 -6.96
CA VAL A 622 -23.34 21.82 -6.95
C VAL A 622 -23.16 20.91 -5.73
N PHE A 623 -21.93 20.45 -5.47
CA PHE A 623 -21.64 19.63 -4.29
C PHE A 623 -21.79 20.40 -2.99
N LYS A 624 -21.30 21.66 -2.93
CA LYS A 624 -21.46 22.51 -1.73
C LYS A 624 -22.94 22.75 -1.40
N LYS A 625 -23.76 23.09 -2.40
CA LYS A 625 -25.20 23.28 -2.21
C LYS A 625 -25.88 21.99 -1.75
N ARG A 626 -25.51 20.83 -2.31
CA ARG A 626 -26.09 19.55 -1.91
C ARG A 626 -25.74 19.17 -0.49
N ALA A 627 -24.50 19.42 -0.04
CA ALA A 627 -24.08 19.18 1.33
C ALA A 627 -24.89 20.01 2.33
N VAL A 628 -25.09 21.31 2.05
CA VAL A 628 -25.92 22.19 2.89
C VAL A 628 -27.36 21.70 2.98
N LEU A 629 -27.99 21.36 1.84
CA LEU A 629 -29.37 20.84 1.82
C LEU A 629 -29.53 19.56 2.63
N LEU A 630 -28.63 18.58 2.47
CA LEU A 630 -28.69 17.32 3.21
C LEU A 630 -28.49 17.51 4.72
N ARG A 631 -27.67 18.50 5.11
CA ARG A 631 -27.49 18.88 6.52
C ARG A 631 -28.76 19.50 7.10
N GLU A 632 -29.40 20.41 6.37
CA GLU A 632 -30.67 21.04 6.77
C GLU A 632 -31.82 20.02 6.84
N GLU A 633 -31.81 19.02 5.95
CA GLU A 633 -32.78 17.91 5.92
C GLU A 633 -32.53 16.86 7.03
N GLY A 634 -31.43 16.95 7.79
CA GLY A 634 -31.08 15.96 8.82
C GLY A 634 -30.77 14.56 8.27
N SER A 635 -30.31 14.47 7.03
CA SER A 635 -30.03 13.19 6.36
C SER A 635 -28.71 12.57 6.84
N ASP A 636 -28.70 11.24 7.01
CA ASP A 636 -27.47 10.46 7.28
C ASP A 636 -26.37 10.64 6.21
N LEU A 637 -26.74 11.12 5.01
CA LEU A 637 -25.80 11.38 3.91
C LEU A 637 -25.06 12.72 4.02
N ALA A 638 -25.42 13.60 4.97
CA ALA A 638 -24.85 14.94 5.10
C ALA A 638 -23.31 14.90 5.28
N GLY A 639 -22.81 14.10 6.22
CA GLY A 639 -21.37 13.98 6.46
C GLY A 639 -20.60 13.45 5.25
N LYS A 640 -21.21 12.53 4.49
CA LYS A 640 -20.62 12.02 3.24
C LYS A 640 -20.58 13.08 2.15
N ALA A 641 -21.64 13.88 2.02
CA ALA A 641 -21.72 14.95 1.04
C ALA A 641 -20.69 16.07 1.32
N GLU A 642 -20.45 16.39 2.59
CA GLU A 642 -19.42 17.33 3.01
C GLU A 642 -18.02 16.81 2.66
N ALA A 643 -17.71 15.56 3.02
CA ALA A 643 -16.42 14.95 2.67
C ALA A 643 -16.17 14.93 1.14
N ILE A 644 -17.20 14.67 0.34
CA ILE A 644 -17.11 14.74 -1.13
C ILE A 644 -16.91 16.18 -1.61
N ALA A 645 -17.63 17.15 -1.05
CA ALA A 645 -17.45 18.56 -1.39
C ALA A 645 -16.01 19.02 -1.12
N ASP A 646 -15.41 18.58 -0.02
CA ASP A 646 -14.01 18.87 0.33
C ASP A 646 -13.02 18.23 -0.65
N VAL A 647 -13.28 17.00 -1.12
CA VAL A 647 -12.48 16.36 -2.19
C VAL A 647 -12.56 17.18 -3.48
N ILE A 648 -13.77 17.60 -3.89
CA ILE A 648 -13.98 18.40 -5.10
C ILE A 648 -13.32 19.78 -4.98
N GLU A 649 -13.36 20.39 -3.79
CA GLU A 649 -12.67 21.66 -3.51
C GLU A 649 -11.15 21.54 -3.62
N ARG A 650 -10.57 20.46 -3.06
CA ARG A 650 -9.14 20.16 -3.21
C ARG A 650 -8.74 19.99 -4.66
N ILE A 651 -9.53 19.28 -5.47
CA ILE A 651 -9.29 19.13 -6.92
C ILE A 651 -9.37 20.48 -7.64
N ALA A 652 -10.34 21.32 -7.28
CA ALA A 652 -10.50 22.66 -7.85
C ALA A 652 -9.33 23.60 -7.51
N CYS A 653 -8.71 23.42 -6.33
CA CYS A 653 -7.58 24.21 -5.86
C CYS A 653 -6.21 23.55 -6.08
N ALA A 654 -6.18 22.40 -6.77
CA ALA A 654 -4.98 21.61 -6.94
C ALA A 654 -3.88 22.41 -7.67
N GLN A 655 -2.64 22.27 -7.22
CA GLN A 655 -1.45 22.82 -7.87
C GLN A 655 -0.82 21.85 -8.87
N VAL A 656 -1.64 20.94 -9.42
CA VAL A 656 -1.28 19.99 -10.48
C VAL A 656 -2.33 19.95 -11.58
N ILE A 657 -1.86 19.66 -12.79
CA ILE A 657 -2.66 19.50 -14.01
C ILE A 657 -2.39 18.14 -14.65
N PRO A 658 -3.39 17.54 -15.31
CA PRO A 658 -3.19 16.35 -16.12
C PRO A 658 -2.72 16.74 -17.54
N ALA A 659 -1.52 16.31 -17.93
CA ALA A 659 -1.00 16.46 -19.29
C ALA A 659 -1.07 15.13 -20.03
N LYS A 660 -1.61 15.12 -21.26
CA LYS A 660 -1.72 13.86 -22.02
C LYS A 660 -0.37 13.43 -22.54
N LEU A 661 -0.01 12.17 -22.38
CA LEU A 661 1.14 11.55 -23.03
C LEU A 661 0.86 11.52 -24.54
N ALA A 662 1.66 12.27 -25.28
CA ALA A 662 1.53 12.39 -26.72
C ALA A 662 2.40 11.39 -27.46
N LYS A 663 3.56 11.02 -26.88
CA LYS A 663 4.48 10.06 -27.46
C LYS A 663 5.36 9.43 -26.39
N LYS A 664 5.69 8.14 -26.59
CA LYS A 664 6.66 7.37 -25.80
C LYS A 664 7.63 6.70 -26.77
N GLU A 665 8.91 7.02 -26.69
CA GLU A 665 9.93 6.49 -27.61
C GLU A 665 11.13 5.92 -26.86
N PRO A 666 11.66 4.76 -27.25
CA PRO A 666 12.98 4.33 -26.81
C PRO A 666 14.04 5.35 -27.22
N CYS A 667 14.98 5.64 -26.34
CA CYS A 667 16.13 6.48 -26.65
C CYS A 667 17.41 5.90 -26.08
N SER A 668 18.49 5.95 -26.86
CA SER A 668 19.84 5.74 -26.37
C SER A 668 20.35 7.07 -25.83
N VAL A 669 20.66 7.11 -24.54
CA VAL A 669 21.24 8.27 -23.88
C VAL A 669 22.52 7.85 -23.20
N GLU A 670 23.59 8.58 -23.48
CA GLU A 670 24.81 8.54 -22.69
C GLU A 670 24.57 9.32 -21.40
N GLY A 671 25.00 8.75 -20.27
CA GLY A 671 24.90 9.40 -18.97
C GLY A 671 24.34 8.50 -17.88
N ALA A 672 24.51 8.95 -16.65
CA ALA A 672 24.00 8.25 -15.50
C ALA A 672 22.50 8.54 -15.28
N PHE A 673 21.84 7.62 -14.60
CA PHE A 673 20.47 7.73 -14.15
C PHE A 673 20.43 7.89 -12.63
N TYR A 674 19.68 8.88 -12.17
CA TYR A 674 19.56 9.25 -10.78
C TYR A 674 18.17 8.92 -10.25
N ASP A 675 18.12 8.51 -8.99
CA ASP A 675 16.90 8.37 -8.22
C ASP A 675 17.08 9.01 -6.84
N LEU A 676 16.01 9.61 -6.34
CA LEU A 676 16.01 10.40 -5.10
C LEU A 676 15.02 9.78 -4.11
N SER A 677 15.52 9.48 -2.91
CA SER A 677 14.67 9.07 -1.79
C SER A 677 14.09 10.28 -1.09
N VAL A 678 12.78 10.43 -1.17
CA VAL A 678 11.96 11.43 -0.49
C VAL A 678 10.90 10.69 0.34
N PRO A 679 11.06 10.52 1.66
CA PRO A 679 10.23 9.61 2.47
C PRO A 679 8.82 10.15 2.74
N GLU A 680 8.68 11.47 2.91
CA GLU A 680 7.44 12.13 3.34
C GLU A 680 6.37 12.10 2.25
N THR A 681 6.66 12.75 1.11
CA THR A 681 5.74 12.89 -0.02
C THR A 681 5.85 11.73 -1.02
N ARG A 682 6.97 11.00 -1.02
CA ARG A 682 7.24 9.85 -1.91
C ARG A 682 7.26 10.19 -3.40
N ASN A 683 7.39 11.48 -3.71
CA ASN A 683 7.50 11.99 -5.06
C ASN A 683 8.30 13.29 -5.05
N PHE A 684 8.73 13.73 -6.23
CA PHE A 684 9.34 15.02 -6.44
C PHE A 684 8.97 15.55 -7.83
N ILE A 685 9.34 16.80 -8.13
CA ILE A 685 9.02 17.43 -9.41
C ILE A 685 10.27 17.49 -10.30
N ALA A 686 10.22 16.82 -11.46
CA ALA A 686 11.27 16.80 -12.47
C ALA A 686 10.73 17.30 -13.83
N ASN A 687 11.34 18.33 -14.41
CA ASN A 687 10.85 19.05 -15.60
C ASN A 687 9.36 19.46 -15.51
N GLY A 688 8.90 19.72 -14.29
CA GLY A 688 7.51 20.06 -13.99
C GLY A 688 6.57 18.84 -13.92
N VAL A 689 7.06 17.61 -14.13
CA VAL A 689 6.30 16.36 -13.99
C VAL A 689 6.46 15.83 -12.57
N VAL A 690 5.38 15.33 -11.97
CA VAL A 690 5.41 14.67 -10.66
C VAL A 690 5.86 13.21 -10.87
N VAL A 691 7.03 12.88 -10.32
CA VAL A 691 7.73 11.60 -10.49
C VAL A 691 7.80 10.85 -9.17
N HIS A 692 7.62 9.54 -9.19
CA HIS A 692 7.61 8.71 -7.99
C HIS A 692 9.05 8.37 -7.51
N ASN A 693 9.25 8.26 -6.20
CA ASN A 693 10.51 7.83 -5.55
C ASN A 693 10.70 6.29 -5.57
N SER A 694 11.88 5.76 -5.88
CA SER A 694 12.10 4.30 -5.94
C SER A 694 12.23 3.55 -4.59
N ALA A 695 12.56 4.22 -3.48
CA ALA A 695 13.15 3.54 -2.31
C ALA A 695 12.19 2.73 -1.41
N ASN A 696 10.97 3.22 -1.14
CA ASN A 696 10.07 2.63 -0.11
C ASN A 696 8.79 1.98 -0.68
N ARG A 697 8.73 1.73 -2.00
CA ARG A 697 7.54 1.16 -2.66
C ARG A 697 7.44 -0.34 -2.47
N TYR A 698 8.55 -1.06 -2.53
CA TYR A 698 8.55 -2.52 -2.51
C TYR A 698 8.17 -3.05 -1.14
N ASP A 699 8.74 -2.51 -0.07
CA ASP A 699 8.39 -2.90 1.29
C ASP A 699 6.90 -2.63 1.57
N ARG A 700 6.31 -1.57 0.98
CA ARG A 700 4.87 -1.29 1.11
C ARG A 700 3.96 -2.16 0.25
N LEU A 701 4.25 -2.40 -1.03
CA LEU A 701 3.48 -3.36 -1.82
C LEU A 701 3.56 -4.78 -1.23
N HIS A 702 4.70 -5.10 -0.61
CA HIS A 702 4.85 -6.33 0.16
C HIS A 702 3.94 -6.31 1.40
N VAL A 703 4.03 -5.27 2.23
CA VAL A 703 3.21 -5.15 3.46
C VAL A 703 1.71 -5.09 3.14
N GLU A 704 1.27 -4.23 2.21
CA GLU A 704 -0.13 -4.12 1.78
C GLU A 704 -0.63 -5.39 1.09
N GLY A 705 0.22 -6.02 0.26
CA GLY A 705 -0.10 -7.31 -0.37
C GLY A 705 -0.27 -8.42 0.67
N VAL A 706 0.58 -8.44 1.70
CA VAL A 706 0.49 -9.36 2.84
C VAL A 706 -0.76 -9.09 3.67
N GLU A 707 -1.06 -7.83 4.00
CA GLU A 707 -2.29 -7.46 4.71
C GLU A 707 -3.55 -7.87 3.95
N PHE A 708 -3.58 -7.63 2.63
CA PHE A 708 -4.71 -8.01 1.79
C PHE A 708 -4.87 -9.53 1.71
N TYR A 709 -3.75 -10.25 1.60
CA TYR A 709 -3.73 -11.71 1.65
C TYR A 709 -4.27 -12.25 2.98
N TYR A 710 -3.85 -11.68 4.10
CA TYR A 710 -4.34 -12.03 5.44
C TYR A 710 -5.84 -11.72 5.62
N LYS A 711 -6.33 -10.57 5.16
CA LYS A 711 -7.77 -10.25 5.15
C LYS A 711 -8.59 -11.24 4.31
N ARG A 712 -8.06 -11.70 3.19
CA ARG A 712 -8.73 -12.73 2.36
C ARG A 712 -8.84 -14.08 3.08
N ILE A 713 -7.80 -14.49 3.81
CA ILE A 713 -7.84 -15.70 4.65
C ILE A 713 -8.86 -15.52 5.77
N GLY A 714 -8.83 -14.38 6.47
CA GLY A 714 -9.81 -14.06 7.52
C GLY A 714 -11.25 -14.12 7.04
N ALA A 715 -11.55 -13.56 5.86
CA ALA A 715 -12.87 -13.67 5.24
C ALA A 715 -13.24 -15.10 4.83
N ALA A 716 -12.27 -15.97 4.52
CA ALA A 716 -12.53 -17.39 4.26
C ALA A 716 -12.85 -18.16 5.56
N MET A 717 -12.30 -17.72 6.70
CA MET A 717 -12.61 -18.28 8.02
C MET A 717 -14.03 -17.96 8.50
N ASP A 718 -14.70 -16.95 7.92
CA ASP A 718 -16.11 -16.68 8.22
C ASP A 718 -17.02 -17.89 7.90
N ALA A 719 -16.56 -18.84 7.08
CA ALA A 719 -17.25 -20.12 6.86
C ALA A 719 -17.39 -20.97 8.15
N PHE A 720 -16.60 -20.69 9.18
CA PHE A 720 -16.69 -21.34 10.49
C PHE A 720 -17.79 -20.74 11.37
N VAL A 721 -18.19 -19.50 11.10
CA VAL A 721 -19.18 -18.77 11.90
C VAL A 721 -20.57 -19.38 11.68
N GLY A 722 -21.22 -19.83 12.75
CA GLY A 722 -22.55 -20.47 12.70
C GLY A 722 -22.54 -22.00 12.61
N LEU A 723 -21.37 -22.64 12.61
CA LEU A 723 -21.27 -24.10 12.76
C LEU A 723 -21.70 -24.54 14.18
N LYS A 724 -22.59 -25.54 14.27
CA LYS A 724 -23.01 -26.13 15.55
C LYS A 724 -21.85 -26.92 16.18
N ASN A 725 -21.62 -26.73 17.48
CA ASN A 725 -20.55 -27.37 18.27
C ASN A 725 -19.11 -27.04 17.79
N PHE A 726 -18.88 -25.82 17.31
CA PHE A 726 -17.55 -25.34 16.93
C PHE A 726 -16.74 -24.89 18.15
N LEU A 727 -15.54 -25.46 18.35
CA LEU A 727 -14.71 -25.24 19.54
C LEU A 727 -13.59 -24.21 19.31
N GLY A 728 -13.05 -24.12 18.09
CA GLY A 728 -12.03 -23.13 17.77
C GLY A 728 -11.21 -23.48 16.52
N VAL A 729 -10.22 -22.64 16.22
CA VAL A 729 -9.37 -22.73 15.03
C VAL A 729 -7.92 -23.01 15.42
N ILE A 730 -7.25 -23.89 14.70
CA ILE A 730 -5.80 -24.13 14.81
C ILE A 730 -5.12 -23.62 13.53
N VAL A 731 -4.04 -22.86 13.69
CA VAL A 731 -3.27 -22.30 12.57
C VAL A 731 -1.92 -23.00 12.44
N GLY A 732 -1.63 -23.57 11.28
CA GLY A 732 -0.37 -24.26 10.96
C GLY A 732 0.40 -23.62 9.82
N GLY A 733 1.70 -23.90 9.72
CA GLY A 733 2.51 -23.52 8.56
C GLY A 733 4.02 -23.69 8.74
N PRO A 734 4.81 -23.75 7.65
CA PRO A 734 6.27 -23.87 7.70
C PRO A 734 7.00 -22.56 8.01
N GLY A 735 6.40 -21.42 7.69
CA GLY A 735 7.03 -20.10 7.83
C GLY A 735 6.55 -19.29 9.05
N PRO A 736 7.13 -18.10 9.27
CA PRO A 736 6.69 -17.17 10.32
C PRO A 736 5.33 -16.52 10.03
N ALA A 737 4.83 -16.60 8.79
CA ALA A 737 3.59 -15.96 8.34
C ALA A 737 2.37 -16.31 9.22
N LYS A 738 2.32 -17.51 9.81
CA LYS A 738 1.27 -17.93 10.74
C LYS A 738 1.24 -17.09 12.02
N HIS A 739 2.40 -16.68 12.54
CA HIS A 739 2.47 -15.84 13.74
C HIS A 739 2.05 -14.40 13.43
N ASP A 740 2.44 -13.87 12.27
CA ASP A 740 2.06 -12.52 11.85
C ASP A 740 0.56 -12.41 11.55
N PHE A 741 -0.03 -13.46 10.98
CA PHE A 741 -1.48 -13.57 10.79
C PHE A 741 -2.25 -13.52 12.11
N VAL A 742 -1.82 -14.31 13.11
CA VAL A 742 -2.48 -14.32 14.44
C VAL A 742 -2.31 -12.99 15.17
N LYS A 743 -1.14 -12.33 15.04
CA LYS A 743 -0.90 -11.00 15.60
C LYS A 743 -1.77 -9.91 14.96
N MET A 744 -1.96 -9.97 13.64
CA MET A 744 -2.78 -9.00 12.91
C MET A 744 -4.28 -9.16 13.20
N ALA A 745 -4.71 -10.36 13.60
CA ALA A 745 -6.11 -10.71 13.90
C ALA A 745 -7.13 -10.25 12.84
N PRO A 746 -6.94 -10.55 11.54
CA PRO A 746 -7.81 -10.10 10.44
C PRO A 746 -9.11 -10.91 10.29
N PHE A 747 -9.51 -11.66 11.31
CA PHE A 747 -10.63 -12.61 11.30
C PHE A 747 -11.69 -12.23 12.34
N ASN A 748 -12.89 -12.80 12.22
CA ASN A 748 -14.03 -12.48 13.08
C ASN A 748 -13.75 -12.75 14.57
N TYR A 749 -14.12 -11.82 15.45
CA TYR A 749 -13.91 -11.89 16.90
C TYR A 749 -14.61 -13.09 17.57
N GLN A 750 -15.60 -13.70 16.91
CA GLN A 750 -16.29 -14.90 17.39
C GLN A 750 -15.42 -16.17 17.25
N LEU A 751 -14.36 -16.13 16.45
CA LEU A 751 -13.45 -17.25 16.23
C LEU A 751 -12.31 -17.21 17.23
N LYS A 752 -12.15 -18.28 18.00
CA LYS A 752 -11.07 -18.44 18.97
C LYS A 752 -9.93 -19.26 18.37
N ILE A 753 -8.71 -18.71 18.37
CA ILE A 753 -7.50 -19.47 18.01
C ILE A 753 -7.10 -20.34 19.22
N LEU A 754 -7.01 -21.65 19.02
CA LEU A 754 -6.64 -22.62 20.06
C LEU A 754 -5.11 -22.82 20.15
N GLY A 755 -4.41 -22.72 19.01
CA GLY A 755 -2.97 -22.91 18.97
C GLY A 755 -2.37 -22.62 17.59
N VAL A 756 -1.03 -22.49 17.57
CA VAL A 756 -0.23 -22.29 16.36
C VAL A 756 0.81 -23.40 16.26
N VAL A 757 0.90 -24.08 15.11
CA VAL A 757 1.73 -25.28 14.93
C VAL A 757 2.68 -25.12 13.75
N ASP A 758 3.92 -25.60 13.89
CA ASP A 758 4.88 -25.68 12.79
C ASP A 758 4.62 -26.93 11.92
N THR A 759 4.52 -26.77 10.61
CA THR A 759 4.35 -27.86 9.63
C THR A 759 5.42 -27.83 8.53
N GLY A 760 5.60 -28.91 7.78
CA GLY A 760 6.48 -28.94 6.60
C GLY A 760 5.82 -28.46 5.31
N TYR A 761 4.49 -28.53 5.22
CA TYR A 761 3.72 -28.30 4.00
C TYR A 761 2.44 -27.46 4.25
N THR A 762 1.84 -26.95 3.17
CA THR A 762 0.68 -26.03 3.16
C THR A 762 -0.59 -26.59 2.51
N ASP A 763 -0.51 -27.80 1.97
CA ASP A 763 -1.56 -28.51 1.28
C ASP A 763 -2.28 -29.52 2.21
N GLU A 764 -2.97 -30.51 1.65
CA GLU A 764 -3.67 -31.54 2.43
C GLU A 764 -2.74 -32.34 3.35
N PHE A 765 -1.47 -32.49 3.00
CA PHE A 765 -0.47 -33.10 3.88
C PHE A 765 -0.17 -32.19 5.07
N GLY A 766 -0.09 -30.89 4.85
CA GLY A 766 0.02 -29.89 5.91
C GLY A 766 -1.14 -29.95 6.91
N ILE A 767 -2.38 -30.13 6.44
CA ILE A 767 -3.55 -30.22 7.33
C ILE A 767 -3.48 -31.48 8.22
N ARG A 768 -3.03 -32.60 7.65
CA ARG A 768 -2.85 -33.84 8.42
C ARG A 768 -1.76 -33.69 9.48
N GLU A 769 -0.67 -33.02 9.15
CA GLU A 769 0.41 -32.74 10.09
C GLU A 769 -0.03 -31.80 11.22
N VAL A 770 -0.85 -30.78 10.93
CA VAL A 770 -1.48 -29.96 11.97
C VAL A 770 -2.33 -30.84 12.87
N LEU A 771 -3.15 -31.73 12.31
CA LEU A 771 -4.02 -32.60 13.10
C LEU A 771 -3.22 -33.49 14.07
N GLU A 772 -2.16 -34.14 13.59
CA GLU A 772 -1.31 -35.00 14.42
C GLU A 772 -0.68 -34.23 15.58
N LYS A 773 -0.11 -33.06 15.30
CA LYS A 773 0.56 -32.21 16.30
C LYS A 773 -0.41 -31.46 17.22
N SER A 774 -1.69 -31.36 16.86
CA SER A 774 -2.72 -30.66 17.65
C SER A 774 -3.56 -31.60 18.50
N SER A 775 -3.28 -32.90 18.48
CA SER A 775 -3.95 -33.90 19.31
C SER A 775 -3.96 -33.51 20.78
N GLU A 776 -2.82 -33.07 21.33
CA GLU A 776 -2.71 -32.55 22.71
C GLU A 776 -3.62 -31.34 22.95
N ILE A 777 -3.65 -30.38 22.03
CA ILE A 777 -4.45 -29.14 22.14
C ILE A 777 -5.96 -29.44 22.12
N ILE A 778 -6.37 -30.44 21.34
CA ILE A 778 -7.76 -30.91 21.22
C ILE A 778 -8.18 -31.59 22.52
N SER A 779 -7.38 -32.52 23.04
CA SER A 779 -7.62 -33.20 24.31
C SER A 779 -7.70 -32.22 25.49
N ASP A 780 -6.80 -31.24 25.54
CA ASP A 780 -6.83 -30.19 26.56
C ASP A 780 -8.15 -29.39 26.55
N GLN A 781 -8.71 -29.09 25.37
CA GLN A 781 -9.98 -28.37 25.30
C GLN A 781 -11.18 -29.20 25.75
N GLU A 782 -11.18 -30.49 25.47
CA GLU A 782 -12.23 -31.40 25.94
C GLU A 782 -12.19 -31.50 27.48
N ALA A 783 -11.00 -31.61 28.06
CA ALA A 783 -10.81 -31.56 29.51
C ALA A 783 -11.26 -30.22 30.13
N VAL A 784 -10.99 -29.08 29.47
CA VAL A 784 -11.46 -27.76 29.95
C VAL A 784 -12.98 -27.64 29.93
N LYS A 785 -13.66 -28.22 28.94
CA LYS A 785 -15.13 -28.23 28.88
C LYS A 785 -15.71 -29.08 30.01
N GLU A 786 -15.15 -30.26 30.23
CA GLU A 786 -15.54 -31.17 31.31
C GLU A 786 -15.34 -30.52 32.69
N LYS A 787 -14.18 -29.91 32.92
CA LYS A 787 -13.88 -29.14 34.14
C LYS A 787 -14.91 -28.06 34.44
N LYS A 788 -15.26 -27.23 33.45
CA LYS A 788 -16.27 -26.16 33.64
C LYS A 788 -17.62 -26.72 34.05
N LEU A 789 -18.00 -27.85 33.47
CA LEU A 789 -19.28 -28.49 33.75
C LEU A 789 -19.30 -29.10 35.17
N LEU A 790 -18.21 -29.72 35.61
CA LEU A 790 -18.05 -30.23 36.97
C LEU A 790 -17.94 -29.09 38.00
N ASP A 791 -17.24 -28.00 37.69
CA ASP A 791 -17.19 -26.79 38.53
C ASP A 791 -18.59 -26.18 38.72
N GLU A 792 -19.39 -26.14 37.65
CA GLU A 792 -20.78 -25.69 37.71
C GLU A 792 -21.63 -26.61 38.61
N PHE A 793 -21.48 -27.93 38.46
CA PHE A 793 -22.12 -28.91 39.33
C PHE A 793 -21.73 -28.70 40.80
N MET A 794 -20.43 -28.63 41.11
CA MET A 794 -19.91 -28.42 42.46
C MET A 794 -20.37 -27.10 43.08
N LYS A 795 -20.44 -26.03 42.27
CA LYS A 795 -20.96 -24.73 42.71
C LYS A 795 -22.43 -24.80 43.07
N ARG A 796 -23.25 -25.48 42.26
CA ARG A 796 -24.69 -25.68 42.51
C ARG A 796 -24.96 -26.59 43.72
N VAL A 797 -24.06 -27.56 43.98
CA VAL A 797 -24.09 -28.38 45.20
C VAL A 797 -23.80 -27.51 46.42
N SER A 798 -22.77 -26.66 46.35
CA SER A 798 -22.35 -25.80 47.45
C SER A 798 -23.37 -24.72 47.81
N THR A 799 -24.09 -24.17 46.82
CA THR A 799 -25.18 -23.20 47.05
C THR A 799 -26.52 -23.88 47.42
N GLY A 800 -26.54 -25.21 47.50
CA GLY A 800 -27.65 -26.01 48.00
C GLY A 800 -28.91 -25.98 47.12
N GLY A 801 -28.81 -25.62 45.84
CA GLY A 801 -29.94 -25.08 45.07
C GLY A 801 -30.48 -25.93 43.93
N LEU A 802 -29.65 -26.46 43.04
CA LEU A 802 -30.11 -26.96 41.72
C LEU A 802 -29.26 -28.13 41.19
N SER A 803 -28.82 -29.00 42.08
CA SER A 803 -28.06 -30.21 41.75
C SER A 803 -28.44 -31.34 42.70
N LEU A 804 -28.52 -32.56 42.18
CA LEU A 804 -28.77 -33.78 42.93
C LEU A 804 -27.66 -34.79 42.69
N TYR A 805 -27.44 -35.65 43.67
CA TYR A 805 -26.49 -36.75 43.59
C TYR A 805 -27.09 -37.98 44.28
N GLY A 806 -26.72 -39.17 43.81
CA GLY A 806 -27.25 -40.43 44.34
C GLY A 806 -28.49 -40.96 43.61
N LEU A 807 -28.58 -42.28 43.54
CA LEU A 807 -29.52 -43.01 42.68
C LEU A 807 -31.00 -42.70 42.97
N ALA A 808 -31.41 -42.74 44.24
CA ALA A 808 -32.82 -42.56 44.62
C ALA A 808 -33.33 -41.13 44.35
N GLU A 809 -32.48 -40.13 44.58
CA GLU A 809 -32.82 -38.72 44.38
C GLU A 809 -32.90 -38.38 42.91
N ILE A 810 -31.93 -38.83 42.12
CA ILE A 810 -31.92 -38.68 40.66
C ILE A 810 -33.15 -39.37 40.06
N GLN A 811 -33.48 -40.59 40.50
CA GLN A 811 -34.65 -41.31 40.00
C GLN A 811 -35.96 -40.57 40.28
N SER A 812 -36.15 -40.02 41.49
CA SER A 812 -37.35 -39.22 41.80
C SER A 812 -37.42 -37.91 41.01
N ALA A 813 -36.29 -37.22 40.84
CA ALA A 813 -36.24 -35.99 40.05
C ALA A 813 -36.44 -36.23 38.56
N LEU A 814 -35.98 -37.38 38.06
CA LEU A 814 -36.23 -37.84 36.70
C LEU A 814 -37.73 -38.13 36.51
N GLU A 815 -38.38 -38.76 37.49
CA GLU A 815 -39.83 -39.00 37.48
C GLU A 815 -40.65 -37.70 37.47
N ARG A 816 -40.19 -36.67 38.18
CA ARG A 816 -40.81 -35.34 38.21
C ARG A 816 -40.44 -34.44 37.03
N GLY A 817 -39.50 -34.85 36.18
CA GLY A 817 -39.06 -34.07 35.01
C GLY A 817 -38.28 -32.80 35.38
N GLN A 818 -37.60 -32.81 36.54
CA GLN A 818 -36.88 -31.65 37.07
C GLN A 818 -35.44 -31.55 36.56
N ILE A 819 -34.91 -32.62 35.95
CA ILE A 819 -33.51 -32.70 35.52
C ILE A 819 -33.30 -31.89 34.24
N GLU A 820 -32.35 -30.97 34.31
CA GLU A 820 -31.80 -30.20 33.19
C GLU A 820 -30.81 -31.03 32.39
N ARG A 821 -29.90 -31.72 33.09
CA ARG A 821 -28.81 -32.49 32.51
C ARG A 821 -28.36 -33.58 33.48
N LEU A 822 -28.17 -34.79 32.98
CA LEU A 822 -27.66 -35.94 33.74
C LEU A 822 -26.16 -36.09 33.48
N LEU A 823 -25.37 -36.31 34.54
CA LEU A 823 -23.93 -36.51 34.50
C LEU A 823 -23.63 -37.94 34.93
N VAL A 824 -22.96 -38.71 34.07
CA VAL A 824 -22.65 -40.12 34.29
C VAL A 824 -21.17 -40.36 34.02
N THR A 825 -20.46 -41.01 34.94
CA THR A 825 -19.06 -41.40 34.71
C THR A 825 -18.96 -42.58 33.75
N GLU A 826 -18.01 -42.51 32.82
CA GLU A 826 -17.76 -43.58 31.85
C GLU A 826 -17.36 -44.90 32.52
N GLY A 827 -17.93 -46.01 32.04
CA GLY A 827 -17.62 -47.36 32.52
C GLY A 827 -18.22 -47.72 33.88
N MET A 828 -19.21 -46.96 34.37
CA MET A 828 -19.93 -47.29 35.61
C MET A 828 -20.99 -48.37 35.38
N GLU A 829 -20.89 -49.49 36.09
CA GLU A 829 -21.87 -50.57 36.12
C GLU A 829 -22.34 -50.78 37.56
N LEU A 830 -23.64 -50.64 37.84
CA LEU A 830 -24.16 -50.80 39.21
C LEU A 830 -25.40 -51.71 39.17
N TRP A 831 -25.22 -52.92 39.67
CA TRP A 831 -26.22 -53.99 39.57
C TRP A 831 -26.99 -54.15 40.87
N GLN A 832 -28.31 -54.23 40.77
CA GLN A 832 -29.18 -54.71 41.84
C GLN A 832 -29.45 -56.19 41.63
N ILE A 833 -28.98 -57.02 42.56
CA ILE A 833 -29.15 -58.47 42.48
C ILE A 833 -30.01 -58.94 43.65
N LYS A 834 -31.17 -59.51 43.34
CA LYS A 834 -31.98 -60.25 44.31
C LYS A 834 -31.49 -61.67 44.37
N GLN A 835 -31.09 -62.09 45.57
CA GLN A 835 -30.54 -63.41 45.82
C GLN A 835 -31.39 -64.15 46.83
N LYS A 836 -31.71 -65.41 46.54
CA LYS A 836 -32.42 -66.30 47.46
C LYS A 836 -31.49 -67.43 47.88
N CYS A 837 -31.38 -67.70 49.17
CA CYS A 837 -30.56 -68.80 49.66
C CYS A 837 -31.27 -70.13 49.39
N GLY A 838 -30.60 -71.06 48.69
CA GLY A 838 -31.17 -72.37 48.39
C GLY A 838 -31.39 -73.28 49.61
N ASN A 839 -30.79 -72.97 50.77
CA ASN A 839 -30.88 -73.81 51.97
C ASN A 839 -31.86 -73.28 53.04
N CYS A 840 -31.96 -71.96 53.23
CA CYS A 840 -32.80 -71.37 54.28
C CYS A 840 -33.92 -70.45 53.76
N GLY A 841 -34.05 -70.29 52.43
CA GLY A 841 -35.11 -69.50 51.81
C GLY A 841 -35.03 -67.98 52.03
N LYS A 842 -34.07 -67.48 52.81
CA LYS A 842 -33.85 -66.03 53.03
C LYS A 842 -33.59 -65.33 51.70
N GLU A 843 -34.25 -64.20 51.48
CA GLU A 843 -34.05 -63.31 50.34
C GLU A 843 -33.19 -62.12 50.76
N ARG A 844 -32.23 -61.73 49.94
CA ARG A 844 -31.44 -60.50 50.11
C ARG A 844 -31.35 -59.74 48.81
N VAL A 845 -31.36 -58.42 48.90
CA VAL A 845 -31.11 -57.52 47.77
C VAL A 845 -29.73 -56.91 48.00
N LYS A 846 -28.79 -57.11 47.08
CA LYS A 846 -27.42 -56.57 47.17
C LYS A 846 -27.15 -55.68 45.97
N LEU A 847 -26.58 -54.50 46.22
CA LEU A 847 -26.05 -53.60 45.19
C LEU A 847 -24.55 -53.90 45.04
N GLN A 848 -24.07 -54.14 43.82
CA GLN A 848 -22.64 -54.40 43.57
C GLN A 848 -22.15 -53.88 42.21
N GLU A 849 -20.88 -53.47 42.15
CA GLU A 849 -20.25 -52.85 40.98
C GLU A 849 -19.59 -53.86 40.00
N LYS A 850 -19.74 -55.18 40.23
CA LYS A 850 -19.50 -56.30 39.30
C LYS A 850 -19.83 -57.65 39.97
N PRO A 851 -20.17 -58.73 39.24
CA PRO A 851 -20.42 -60.04 39.81
C PRO A 851 -19.15 -60.70 40.36
N GLY A 852 -18.91 -60.55 41.67
CA GLY A 852 -17.96 -61.36 42.44
C GLY A 852 -18.64 -62.56 43.11
N SER A 853 -17.90 -63.64 43.35
CA SER A 853 -18.40 -64.87 43.97
C SER A 853 -19.16 -64.58 45.28
N PRO A 854 -20.43 -65.01 45.42
CA PRO A 854 -21.26 -64.62 46.55
C PRO A 854 -20.75 -65.22 47.86
N GLU A 855 -20.59 -64.38 48.88
CA GLU A 855 -20.33 -64.81 50.27
C GLU A 855 -21.38 -65.83 50.72
N PRO A 856 -21.01 -66.94 51.38
CA PRO A 856 -21.95 -67.94 51.83
C PRO A 856 -22.98 -67.32 52.78
N CYS A 857 -24.22 -67.79 52.71
CA CYS A 857 -25.26 -67.39 53.67
C CYS A 857 -24.81 -67.79 55.09
N GLU A 858 -25.33 -67.13 56.13
CA GLU A 858 -25.07 -67.48 57.54
C GLU A 858 -25.35 -68.97 57.86
N CYS A 859 -26.18 -69.64 57.05
CA CYS A 859 -26.49 -71.06 57.14
C CYS A 859 -25.56 -71.99 56.32
N GLY A 860 -24.47 -71.47 55.75
CA GLY A 860 -23.55 -72.20 54.87
C GLY A 860 -24.07 -72.46 53.44
N GLY A 861 -25.29 -72.02 53.13
CA GLY A 861 -25.91 -72.21 51.81
C GLY A 861 -25.42 -71.23 50.73
N LYS A 862 -25.40 -71.68 49.47
CA LYS A 862 -25.10 -70.84 48.31
C LYS A 862 -26.30 -69.96 47.95
N TRP A 863 -26.03 -68.71 47.59
CA TRP A 863 -27.03 -67.77 47.09
C TRP A 863 -27.32 -68.04 45.61
N GLN A 864 -28.59 -68.14 45.24
CA GLN A 864 -29.05 -68.20 43.85
C GLN A 864 -29.57 -66.82 43.45
N VAL A 865 -29.15 -66.33 42.27
CA VAL A 865 -29.65 -65.08 41.69
C VAL A 865 -31.05 -65.33 41.14
N VAL A 866 -32.02 -64.57 41.62
CA VAL A 866 -33.43 -64.64 41.17
C VAL A 866 -33.73 -63.56 40.14
N ASP A 867 -33.10 -62.39 40.29
CA ASP A 867 -33.37 -61.20 39.49
C ASP A 867 -32.13 -60.31 39.50
N GLU A 868 -31.70 -59.81 38.35
CA GLU A 868 -30.57 -58.89 38.19
C GLU A 868 -30.97 -57.72 37.30
N HIS A 869 -30.70 -56.50 37.76
CA HIS A 869 -31.06 -55.28 37.05
C HIS A 869 -29.91 -54.28 37.07
N ASP A 870 -29.52 -53.77 35.91
CA ASP A 870 -28.54 -52.69 35.78
C ASP A 870 -29.21 -51.35 36.04
N LEU A 871 -28.90 -50.74 37.18
CA LEU A 871 -29.53 -49.51 37.62
C LEU A 871 -29.02 -48.27 36.87
N VAL A 872 -27.79 -48.30 36.35
CA VAL A 872 -27.22 -47.18 35.60
C VAL A 872 -27.87 -47.11 34.23
N ASN A 873 -27.92 -48.25 33.53
CA ASN A 873 -28.61 -48.34 32.25
C ASN A 873 -30.12 -48.03 32.39
N ALA A 874 -30.78 -48.50 33.44
CA ALA A 874 -32.18 -48.16 33.69
C ALA A 874 -32.44 -46.65 33.89
N ILE A 875 -31.49 -45.91 34.50
CA ILE A 875 -31.60 -44.45 34.65
C ILE A 875 -31.32 -43.73 33.34
N VAL A 876 -30.31 -44.18 32.58
CA VAL A 876 -29.97 -43.66 31.26
C VAL A 876 -31.16 -43.83 30.31
N ASP A 877 -31.70 -45.04 30.18
CA ASP A 877 -32.87 -45.34 29.34
C ASP A 877 -34.06 -44.45 29.70
N ARG A 878 -34.33 -44.26 31.00
CA ARG A 878 -35.46 -43.46 31.49
C ARG A 878 -35.21 -41.95 31.34
N ALA A 879 -33.96 -41.51 31.32
CA ALA A 879 -33.57 -40.14 31.02
C ALA A 879 -33.73 -39.84 29.53
N GLU A 880 -33.40 -40.81 28.68
CA GLU A 880 -33.62 -40.75 27.24
C GLU A 880 -35.11 -40.74 26.87
N GLU A 881 -35.94 -41.57 27.52
CA GLU A 881 -37.42 -41.54 27.37
C GLU A 881 -38.00 -40.14 27.64
N LYS A 882 -37.40 -39.40 28.58
CA LYS A 882 -37.81 -38.05 28.97
C LYS A 882 -37.05 -36.93 28.27
N ALA A 883 -36.23 -37.26 27.27
CA ALA A 883 -35.42 -36.33 26.48
C ALA A 883 -34.52 -35.42 27.34
N VAL A 884 -33.95 -35.97 28.42
CA VAL A 884 -32.97 -35.29 29.26
C VAL A 884 -31.57 -35.46 28.64
N PRO A 885 -30.81 -34.37 28.40
CA PRO A 885 -29.43 -34.45 27.92
C PRO A 885 -28.52 -35.19 28.92
N ILE A 886 -27.73 -36.15 28.42
CA ILE A 886 -26.76 -36.93 29.20
C ILE A 886 -25.35 -36.49 28.78
N GLU A 887 -24.50 -36.17 29.75
CA GLU A 887 -23.07 -35.93 29.53
C GLU A 887 -22.27 -37.03 30.23
N MET A 888 -21.34 -37.61 29.47
CA MET A 888 -20.37 -38.56 29.99
C MET A 888 -19.17 -37.81 30.57
N ILE A 889 -18.70 -38.25 31.73
CA ILE A 889 -17.56 -37.69 32.44
C ILE A 889 -16.44 -38.72 32.45
N SER A 890 -15.26 -38.36 31.95
CA SER A 890 -14.11 -39.25 31.92
C SER A 890 -13.52 -39.43 33.32
N ARG A 891 -12.84 -40.56 33.56
CA ARG A 891 -12.08 -40.81 34.79
C ARG A 891 -10.64 -40.31 34.72
N ASP A 892 -10.19 -39.92 33.54
CA ASP A 892 -8.80 -39.55 33.28
C ASP A 892 -8.51 -38.09 33.69
N THR A 893 -9.56 -37.28 33.87
CA THR A 893 -9.43 -35.90 34.39
C THR A 893 -9.35 -35.91 35.92
N PRO A 894 -8.56 -35.01 36.55
CA PRO A 894 -8.51 -34.89 38.01
C PRO A 894 -9.89 -34.62 38.63
N GLU A 895 -10.67 -33.76 37.99
CA GLU A 895 -12.04 -33.40 38.40
C GLU A 895 -13.02 -34.57 38.22
N GLY A 896 -12.94 -35.33 37.12
CA GLY A 896 -13.77 -36.50 36.86
C GLY A 896 -13.48 -37.65 37.84
N SER A 897 -12.21 -37.85 38.19
CA SER A 897 -11.81 -38.78 39.25
C SER A 897 -12.34 -38.37 40.62
N GLN A 898 -12.33 -37.07 40.95
CA GLN A 898 -12.93 -36.54 42.17
C GLN A 898 -14.46 -36.69 42.19
N PHE A 899 -15.13 -36.47 41.05
CA PHE A 899 -16.57 -36.66 40.90
C PHE A 899 -16.96 -38.12 41.13
N TYR A 900 -16.21 -39.05 40.56
CA TYR A 900 -16.40 -40.48 40.82
C TYR A 900 -16.16 -40.85 42.29
N ALA A 901 -15.06 -40.39 42.89
CA ALA A 901 -14.71 -40.71 44.27
C ALA A 901 -15.72 -40.16 45.29
N THR A 902 -16.26 -38.96 45.04
CA THR A 902 -17.13 -38.23 46.00
C THR A 902 -18.60 -38.57 45.82
N PHE A 903 -19.08 -38.66 44.57
CA PHE A 903 -20.50 -38.82 44.24
C PHE A 903 -20.83 -40.18 43.61
N LYS A 904 -19.88 -41.11 43.63
CA LYS A 904 -19.97 -42.42 42.97
C LYS A 904 -20.29 -42.34 41.48
N GLY A 905 -19.93 -41.23 40.82
CA GLY A 905 -20.04 -41.07 39.37
C GLY A 905 -21.44 -40.78 38.82
N LEU A 906 -22.41 -40.42 39.68
CA LEU A 906 -23.77 -40.05 39.29
C LEU A 906 -24.19 -38.70 39.86
N GLY A 907 -24.56 -37.78 38.98
CA GLY A 907 -25.03 -36.45 39.34
C GLY A 907 -26.05 -35.91 38.36
N ALA A 908 -26.87 -34.96 38.79
CA ALA A 908 -27.85 -34.30 37.94
C ALA A 908 -27.89 -32.81 38.23
N LEU A 909 -27.99 -32.00 37.18
CA LEU A 909 -28.33 -30.57 37.25
C LEU A 909 -29.85 -30.44 37.12
N LEU A 910 -30.47 -29.62 37.95
CA LEU A 910 -31.93 -29.38 37.93
C LEU A 910 -32.28 -28.06 37.25
N ARG A 911 -33.41 -28.03 36.54
CA ARG A 911 -34.00 -26.81 35.95
C ARG A 911 -34.67 -25.94 37.01
N TYR A 912 -35.32 -26.58 37.97
CA TYR A 912 -36.05 -25.98 39.09
C TYR A 912 -36.15 -27.01 40.22
N LYS A 913 -36.41 -26.54 41.43
CA LYS A 913 -36.63 -27.39 42.61
C LYS A 913 -38.10 -27.76 42.79
#